data_AF-A0A4V6ANT9-F1
#
_entry.id   AF-A0A4V6ANT9-F1
#
_cell.length_a   1.000
_cell.length_b   1.000
_cell.length_c   1.000
_cell.angle_alpha   90.00
_cell.angle_beta   90.00
_cell.angle_gamma   90.00
#
_symmetry.space_group_name_H-M   'P 1'
#
loop_
_entity.id
_entity.type
_entity.pdbx_description
1 polymer ?
#
loop_
_entity_poly.entity_id
_entity_poly.type
_entity_poly.pdbx_seq_one_letter_code
_entity_poly.pdbx_strand_id
1 'polypeptide(L)'
;MGGVTGQVQFNSSSKVATVNVTGAGFCGSLNFSLSKFPVMYGHYSKPCSEANIGSSIFTFTADPASTATVNVLSLFEQYSNLDDFSLTLQTCNGTQVCTVVSQGQTVLTRQARFTGPIAGNVYIRLNTGQTNPRLLGDLVTIGQVNASRSNITLLGSTSTAANCNVLLGSLDPSALTNLGVLKVGTPLQPVKSRLDLTSFNKNNGFLLIRMESSYKCAQIYFVQEKQVSAVVNMRGIKGYFSFRQASPFDVTELRVNLTNLQSRVGPYHVHHFPLPSVRPVSQSSMCSNDNVGGHWNPFGVNTRDPTYPKVPGSTHDQYEIGDLSAKHVFLTGKNEVDVVLTDFNLPLFGQNSIVGRSVVIHKTDGARFACASISYPGEVIVARARFQNLVVGEIWFTQLKNFPLSDVAIFMDLSYGNPTMAPTKNHNWHVHSYPISSERDDDVRRCSTTQGHWNPFNINTEDNSYALYCGPSSPLSCEVGDFSNKYSTINLSHNVGRVEAKHFFTDVTSWLPDSGIIGRSVVIHQADQGGPRIACANITMVRVAKASLGSWFGPGTSNGQVSFSQAVPRGPTIINVELMNLNSLAGGYHVHILPIKPESVSPCSDANILGHFNPFNWNISNSPAPATGTVDQYEIGDISGKFGMLFDLKQSQASYMDPDMPLTGPYSIVGRSLVVHYANGSRMRCADISADRDTDGQWTIATAVFNGTVTGTVRLHQQMFPDGSSSDITLEVDLQSPTQRQRRTVASLFISRMGANNSECNNVGDTFNPFNMTSLSSSCSLENPLSCVVGEVSARQGTVSLTERQVFTDSIIQLSGDNTGTTQTLMCVCLCVCI
;
A
#
# COMPACT_ATOMS: atom_id res chain seq x y z
N MET A 1 -12.14 -15.90 -23.13
CA MET A 1 -12.81 -14.61 -22.87
C MET A 1 -14.20 -14.65 -23.49
N GLY A 2 -15.21 -13.96 -22.95
CA GLY A 2 -16.55 -13.90 -23.51
C GLY A 2 -17.24 -15.26 -23.66
N GLY A 3 -16.95 -16.21 -22.77
CA GLY A 3 -17.42 -17.61 -22.87
C GLY A 3 -16.63 -18.49 -23.85
N VAL A 4 -15.69 -17.92 -24.62
CA VAL A 4 -14.85 -18.66 -25.56
C VAL A 4 -13.61 -19.22 -24.86
N THR A 5 -13.37 -20.51 -25.05
CA THR A 5 -12.20 -21.25 -24.52
C THR A 5 -11.54 -22.10 -25.62
N GLY A 6 -10.30 -22.52 -25.41
CA GLY A 6 -9.55 -23.34 -26.35
C GLY A 6 -8.18 -22.76 -26.70
N GLN A 7 -7.61 -23.22 -27.81
CA GLN A 7 -6.28 -22.83 -28.27
C GLN A 7 -6.22 -22.65 -29.78
N VAL A 8 -5.35 -21.75 -30.21
CA VAL A 8 -4.95 -21.61 -31.62
C VAL A 8 -3.44 -21.73 -31.68
N GLN A 9 -2.94 -22.70 -32.45
CA GLN A 9 -1.52 -22.97 -32.58
C GLN A 9 -1.04 -22.54 -33.96
N PHE A 10 0.04 -21.77 -34.00
CA PHE A 10 0.71 -21.39 -35.24
C PHE A 10 2.02 -22.17 -35.38
N ASN A 11 2.22 -22.85 -36.50
CA ASN A 11 3.45 -23.56 -36.80
C ASN A 11 4.27 -22.76 -37.83
N SER A 12 5.41 -22.22 -37.40
CA SER A 12 6.28 -21.40 -38.25
C SER A 12 7.06 -22.21 -39.29
N SER A 13 7.20 -23.52 -39.12
CA SER A 13 7.90 -24.41 -40.06
C SER A 13 6.98 -24.87 -41.18
N SER A 14 5.80 -25.40 -40.85
CA SER A 14 4.80 -25.83 -41.83
C SER A 14 3.90 -24.70 -42.32
N LYS A 15 4.00 -23.50 -41.73
CA LYS A 15 3.29 -22.29 -42.14
C LYS A 15 1.76 -22.43 -42.08
N VAL A 16 1.27 -23.19 -41.10
CA VAL A 16 -0.16 -23.43 -40.87
C VAL A 16 -0.60 -23.02 -39.48
N ALA A 17 -1.89 -22.71 -39.35
CA ALA A 17 -2.57 -22.50 -38.09
C ALA A 17 -3.56 -23.64 -37.82
N THR A 18 -3.64 -24.09 -36.57
CA THR A 18 -4.61 -25.07 -36.10
C THR A 18 -5.52 -24.41 -35.06
N VAL A 19 -6.83 -24.42 -35.30
CA VAL A 19 -7.82 -23.78 -34.45
C VAL A 19 -8.61 -24.86 -33.71
N ASN A 20 -8.65 -24.77 -32.38
CA ASN A 20 -9.50 -25.61 -31.55
C ASN A 20 -10.12 -24.72 -30.46
N VAL A 21 -11.28 -24.13 -30.78
CA VAL A 21 -11.99 -23.20 -29.88
C VAL A 21 -13.44 -23.64 -29.71
N THR A 22 -13.98 -23.40 -28.52
CA THR A 22 -15.37 -23.70 -28.17
C THR A 22 -16.04 -22.47 -27.56
N GLY A 23 -17.38 -22.43 -27.56
CA GLY A 23 -18.14 -21.30 -26.99
C GLY A 23 -18.31 -20.10 -27.93
N ALA A 24 -17.86 -20.18 -29.18
CA ALA A 24 -17.98 -19.09 -30.15
C ALA A 24 -19.34 -19.03 -30.91
N GLY A 25 -20.24 -19.97 -30.64
CA GLY A 25 -21.51 -20.15 -31.37
C GLY A 25 -21.38 -20.99 -32.65
N PHE A 26 -22.50 -21.25 -33.32
CA PHE A 26 -22.57 -22.03 -34.56
C PHE A 26 -23.06 -21.16 -35.72
N CYS A 27 -22.14 -20.69 -36.56
CA CYS A 27 -22.43 -19.89 -37.75
C CYS A 27 -21.48 -20.20 -38.92
N GLY A 28 -20.82 -21.36 -38.90
CA GLY A 28 -19.81 -21.76 -39.88
C GLY A 28 -18.43 -21.16 -39.58
N SER A 29 -17.73 -20.73 -40.63
CA SER A 29 -16.38 -20.17 -40.51
C SER A 29 -16.35 -18.84 -39.76
N LEU A 30 -15.43 -18.71 -38.81
CA LEU A 30 -15.18 -17.49 -38.05
C LEU A 30 -13.96 -16.76 -38.59
N ASN A 31 -13.97 -15.43 -38.48
CA ASN A 31 -12.84 -14.58 -38.79
C ASN A 31 -11.92 -14.45 -37.57
N PHE A 32 -10.65 -14.79 -37.77
CA PHE A 32 -9.56 -14.57 -36.83
C PHE A 32 -8.70 -13.43 -37.33
N SER A 33 -8.20 -12.61 -36.40
CA SER A 33 -7.36 -11.46 -36.71
C SER A 33 -6.20 -11.37 -35.73
N LEU A 34 -4.99 -11.17 -36.23
CA LEU A 34 -3.80 -10.82 -35.45
C LEU A 34 -3.63 -9.30 -35.41
N SER A 35 -3.46 -8.75 -34.22
CA SER A 35 -3.28 -7.30 -34.00
C SER A 35 -1.98 -6.99 -33.27
N LYS A 36 -1.44 -5.78 -33.54
CA LYS A 36 -0.05 -5.40 -33.27
C LYS A 36 0.39 -5.40 -31.80
N PHE A 37 -0.54 -5.35 -30.87
CA PHE A 37 -0.25 -5.10 -29.47
C PHE A 37 -0.87 -6.20 -28.59
N PRO A 38 -0.16 -6.64 -27.54
CA PRO A 38 -0.64 -7.70 -26.66
C PRO A 38 -1.80 -7.21 -25.79
N VAL A 39 -2.70 -8.12 -25.46
CA VAL A 39 -3.81 -7.87 -24.54
C VAL A 39 -3.26 -7.59 -23.13
N MET A 40 -3.76 -6.54 -22.49
CA MET A 40 -3.54 -6.27 -21.07
C MET A 40 -4.76 -6.76 -20.28
N TYR A 41 -4.66 -7.94 -19.67
CA TYR A 41 -5.77 -8.63 -19.02
C TYR A 41 -6.27 -7.93 -17.74
N GLY A 42 -7.56 -7.65 -17.65
CA GLY A 42 -8.17 -6.98 -16.48
C GLY A 42 -7.87 -5.49 -16.35
N HIS A 43 -7.15 -4.88 -17.31
CA HIS A 43 -6.86 -3.46 -17.32
C HIS A 43 -8.01 -2.60 -17.87
N TYR A 44 -8.81 -3.15 -18.80
CA TYR A 44 -9.85 -2.41 -19.51
C TYR A 44 -11.15 -3.21 -19.56
N SER A 45 -12.29 -2.52 -19.63
CA SER A 45 -13.61 -3.15 -19.81
C SER A 45 -13.79 -3.74 -21.21
N LYS A 46 -13.07 -3.22 -22.23
CA LYS A 46 -13.05 -3.72 -23.61
C LYS A 46 -11.61 -4.03 -24.05
N PRO A 47 -10.98 -5.07 -23.47
CA PRO A 47 -9.55 -5.34 -23.69
C PRO A 47 -9.22 -5.67 -25.15
N CYS A 48 -10.17 -6.19 -25.93
CA CYS A 48 -9.97 -6.59 -27.33
C CYS A 48 -10.24 -5.48 -28.37
N SER A 49 -10.59 -4.27 -27.93
CA SER A 49 -10.85 -3.17 -28.87
C SER A 49 -9.58 -2.74 -29.59
N GLU A 50 -9.70 -2.28 -30.84
CA GLU A 50 -8.56 -1.78 -31.63
C GLU A 50 -7.76 -0.68 -30.87
N ALA A 51 -8.45 0.13 -30.06
CA ALA A 51 -7.84 1.12 -29.17
C ALA A 51 -6.81 0.53 -28.19
N ASN A 52 -7.00 -0.73 -27.76
CA ASN A 52 -6.18 -1.40 -26.75
C ASN A 52 -5.17 -2.39 -27.35
N ILE A 53 -5.51 -3.03 -28.48
CA ILE A 53 -4.65 -4.05 -29.12
C ILE A 53 -4.05 -3.64 -30.47
N GLY A 54 -4.44 -2.46 -30.98
CA GLY A 54 -4.00 -1.95 -32.27
C GLY A 54 -4.73 -2.57 -33.47
N SER A 55 -4.41 -2.03 -34.64
CA SER A 55 -4.93 -2.47 -35.95
C SER A 55 -4.55 -3.92 -36.25
N SER A 56 -5.46 -4.60 -36.96
CA SER A 56 -5.20 -5.91 -37.54
C SER A 56 -4.06 -5.84 -38.55
N ILE A 57 -3.16 -6.83 -38.51
CA ILE A 57 -2.09 -7.04 -39.49
C ILE A 57 -2.36 -8.21 -40.41
N PHE A 58 -3.22 -9.14 -39.99
CA PHE A 58 -3.46 -10.38 -40.71
C PHE A 58 -4.81 -10.95 -40.29
N THR A 59 -5.56 -11.47 -41.25
CA THR A 59 -6.82 -12.15 -41.02
C THR A 59 -6.84 -13.51 -41.72
N PHE A 60 -7.50 -14.47 -41.10
CA PHE A 60 -7.78 -15.77 -41.70
C PHE A 60 -9.12 -16.29 -41.22
N THR A 61 -9.71 -17.21 -41.99
CA THR A 61 -10.94 -17.89 -41.62
C THR A 61 -10.64 -19.30 -41.16
N ALA A 62 -11.36 -19.74 -40.13
CA ALA A 62 -11.35 -21.13 -39.70
C ALA A 62 -12.74 -21.53 -39.21
N ASP A 63 -13.16 -22.76 -39.49
CA ASP A 63 -14.33 -23.35 -38.87
C ASP A 63 -13.90 -24.04 -37.56
N PRO A 64 -14.35 -23.57 -36.38
CA PRO A 64 -14.03 -24.22 -35.11
C PRO A 64 -14.49 -25.67 -35.00
N ALA A 65 -15.46 -26.11 -35.80
CA ALA A 65 -15.93 -27.49 -35.85
C ALA A 65 -15.05 -28.40 -36.73
N SER A 66 -14.10 -27.82 -37.48
CA SER A 66 -13.19 -28.54 -38.35
C SER A 66 -11.82 -28.72 -37.71
N THR A 67 -11.22 -29.90 -37.90
CA THR A 67 -9.82 -30.16 -37.52
C THR A 67 -8.82 -29.78 -38.62
N ALA A 68 -9.29 -29.16 -39.70
CA ALA A 68 -8.43 -28.78 -40.82
C ALA A 68 -7.44 -27.67 -40.42
N THR A 69 -6.20 -27.79 -40.90
CA THR A 69 -5.20 -26.74 -40.75
C THR A 69 -5.43 -25.63 -41.77
N VAL A 70 -5.25 -24.38 -41.36
CA VAL A 70 -5.37 -23.19 -42.21
C VAL A 70 -4.00 -22.77 -42.70
N ASN A 71 -3.85 -22.52 -44.00
CA ASN A 71 -2.60 -21.99 -44.57
C ASN A 71 -2.44 -20.52 -44.16
N VAL A 72 -1.32 -20.20 -43.51
CA VAL A 72 -0.94 -18.85 -43.08
C VAL A 72 0.47 -18.50 -43.58
N LEU A 73 0.85 -18.97 -44.78
CA LEU A 73 2.15 -18.72 -45.39
C LEU A 73 2.51 -17.23 -45.45
N SER A 74 1.58 -16.40 -45.95
CA SER A 74 1.78 -14.96 -46.11
C SER A 74 2.00 -14.22 -44.78
N LEU A 75 1.47 -14.72 -43.66
CA LEU A 75 1.76 -14.18 -42.33
C LEU A 75 3.24 -14.36 -41.99
N PHE A 76 3.78 -15.56 -42.21
CA PHE A 76 5.14 -15.92 -41.86
C PHE A 76 6.19 -15.48 -42.88
N GLU A 77 5.78 -15.03 -44.07
CA GLU A 77 6.63 -14.26 -45.01
C GLU A 77 6.93 -12.85 -44.48
N GLN A 78 6.00 -12.28 -43.69
CA GLN A 78 6.15 -10.93 -43.12
C GLN A 78 6.69 -10.96 -41.69
N TYR A 79 6.29 -11.96 -40.90
CA TYR A 79 6.60 -12.04 -39.46
C TYR A 79 7.21 -13.39 -39.11
N SER A 80 8.49 -13.38 -38.74
CA SER A 80 9.19 -14.59 -38.29
C SER A 80 8.86 -14.97 -36.84
N ASN A 81 8.37 -14.01 -36.04
CA ASN A 81 7.94 -14.21 -34.66
C ASN A 81 6.55 -13.56 -34.44
N LEU A 82 5.64 -14.30 -33.81
CA LEU A 82 4.27 -13.87 -33.50
C LEU A 82 4.05 -13.54 -32.01
N ASP A 83 5.10 -13.54 -31.19
CA ASP A 83 5.00 -13.15 -29.78
C ASP A 83 4.50 -11.71 -29.62
N ASP A 84 3.63 -11.53 -28.63
CA ASP A 84 2.97 -10.28 -28.26
C ASP A 84 2.06 -9.68 -29.34
N PHE A 85 1.74 -10.43 -30.38
CA PHE A 85 0.52 -10.13 -31.10
C PHE A 85 -0.67 -10.59 -30.28
N SER A 86 -1.80 -9.90 -30.43
CA SER A 86 -3.08 -10.38 -29.92
C SER A 86 -3.80 -11.14 -31.02
N LEU A 87 -4.34 -12.29 -30.68
CA LEU A 87 -5.28 -13.02 -31.53
C LEU A 87 -6.69 -12.63 -31.12
N THR A 88 -7.50 -12.26 -32.08
CA THR A 88 -8.91 -11.92 -31.88
C THR A 88 -9.80 -12.76 -32.77
N LEU A 89 -11.01 -13.04 -32.28
CA LEU A 89 -12.10 -13.55 -33.09
C LEU A 89 -13.40 -12.88 -32.66
N GLN A 90 -14.34 -12.78 -33.59
CA GLN A 90 -15.71 -12.38 -33.30
C GLN A 90 -16.58 -13.62 -33.28
N THR A 91 -17.26 -13.84 -32.15
CA THR A 91 -18.25 -14.92 -32.01
C THR A 91 -19.45 -14.69 -32.93
N CYS A 92 -20.23 -15.74 -33.17
CA CYS A 92 -21.47 -15.64 -33.96
C CYS A 92 -22.47 -14.61 -33.42
N ASN A 93 -22.36 -14.29 -32.13
CA ASN A 93 -23.27 -13.39 -31.42
C ASN A 93 -22.74 -11.94 -31.46
N GLY A 94 -21.64 -11.69 -32.16
CA GLY A 94 -21.02 -10.38 -32.29
C GLY A 94 -20.01 -10.02 -31.18
N THR A 95 -19.86 -10.84 -30.14
CA THR A 95 -18.89 -10.61 -29.07
C THR A 95 -17.47 -10.80 -29.58
N GLN A 96 -16.63 -9.76 -29.45
CA GLN A 96 -15.22 -9.82 -29.75
C GLN A 96 -14.43 -10.36 -28.56
N VAL A 97 -13.61 -11.38 -28.80
CA VAL A 97 -12.76 -12.02 -27.77
C VAL A 97 -11.32 -12.03 -28.23
N CYS A 98 -10.39 -12.06 -27.29
CA CYS A 98 -8.97 -11.98 -27.60
C CYS A 98 -8.09 -12.71 -26.59
N THR A 99 -6.88 -13.02 -27.03
CA THR A 99 -5.78 -13.55 -26.22
C THR A 99 -4.43 -13.08 -26.78
N VAL A 100 -3.34 -13.38 -26.09
CA VAL A 100 -1.97 -13.07 -26.52
C VAL A 100 -1.37 -14.31 -27.18
N VAL A 101 -0.74 -14.13 -28.33
CA VAL A 101 0.08 -15.18 -28.95
C VAL A 101 1.44 -15.19 -28.25
N SER A 102 1.84 -16.37 -27.76
CA SER A 102 3.09 -16.54 -27.02
C SER A 102 3.70 -17.91 -27.30
N GLN A 103 5.02 -17.97 -27.40
CA GLN A 103 5.82 -19.19 -27.42
C GLN A 103 6.09 -19.75 -26.02
N GLY A 104 5.58 -19.12 -24.96
CA GLY A 104 5.76 -19.57 -23.58
C GLY A 104 7.16 -19.33 -23.01
N GLN A 105 7.96 -18.47 -23.65
CA GLN A 105 9.31 -18.12 -23.19
C GLN A 105 9.26 -16.97 -22.18
N THR A 106 10.20 -16.96 -21.23
CA THR A 106 10.33 -15.84 -20.29
C THR A 106 10.70 -14.56 -21.04
N VAL A 107 9.91 -13.51 -20.85
CA VAL A 107 10.08 -12.22 -21.53
C VAL A 107 10.62 -11.18 -20.54
N LEU A 108 11.80 -10.63 -20.84
CA LEU A 108 12.29 -9.43 -20.17
C LEU A 108 11.54 -8.21 -20.70
N THR A 109 10.97 -7.41 -19.80
CA THR A 109 10.22 -6.20 -20.15
C THR A 109 10.93 -4.98 -19.57
N ARG A 110 11.21 -3.99 -20.41
CA ARG A 110 11.61 -2.64 -20.01
C ARG A 110 10.55 -1.64 -20.45
N GLN A 111 10.52 -0.48 -19.80
CA GLN A 111 9.55 0.57 -20.06
C GLN A 111 10.25 1.93 -20.05
N ALA A 112 9.87 2.77 -20.99
CA ALA A 112 10.15 4.20 -20.97
C ALA A 112 8.81 4.95 -21.07
N ARG A 113 8.66 6.03 -20.31
CA ARG A 113 7.45 6.85 -20.33
C ARG A 113 7.76 8.26 -20.76
N PHE A 114 7.06 8.72 -21.80
CA PHE A 114 7.07 10.10 -22.23
C PHE A 114 5.94 10.87 -21.53
N THR A 115 6.17 12.14 -21.24
CA THR A 115 5.23 13.07 -20.62
C THR A 115 5.28 14.43 -21.32
N GLY A 116 4.26 15.27 -21.07
CA GLY A 116 4.06 16.52 -21.80
C GLY A 116 3.36 16.28 -23.15
N PRO A 117 3.63 17.07 -24.21
CA PRO A 117 2.82 17.09 -25.44
C PRO A 117 2.65 15.74 -26.16
N ILE A 118 3.62 14.84 -26.01
CA ILE A 118 3.50 13.43 -26.40
C ILE A 118 3.68 12.61 -25.14
N ALA A 119 2.61 11.93 -24.71
CA ALA A 119 2.60 11.18 -23.47
C ALA A 119 2.25 9.72 -23.70
N GLY A 120 2.78 8.85 -22.85
CA GLY A 120 2.48 7.42 -22.90
C GLY A 120 3.70 6.54 -22.72
N ASN A 121 3.53 5.25 -22.98
CA ASN A 121 4.52 4.24 -22.66
C ASN A 121 5.11 3.63 -23.94
N VAL A 122 6.42 3.38 -23.91
CA VAL A 122 7.09 2.48 -24.85
C VAL A 122 7.63 1.31 -24.05
N TYR A 123 7.17 0.11 -24.37
CA TYR A 123 7.67 -1.13 -23.78
C TYR A 123 8.67 -1.77 -24.73
N ILE A 124 9.80 -2.24 -24.18
CA ILE A 124 10.81 -3.00 -24.90
C ILE A 124 10.73 -4.43 -24.37
N ARG A 125 10.32 -5.38 -25.21
CA ARG A 125 10.14 -6.78 -24.83
C ARG A 125 11.11 -7.68 -25.57
N LEU A 126 11.76 -8.58 -24.83
CA LEU A 126 12.77 -9.48 -25.36
C LEU A 126 12.58 -10.87 -24.74
N ASN A 127 12.48 -11.90 -25.58
CA ASN A 127 12.48 -13.27 -25.07
C ASN A 127 13.88 -13.66 -24.60
N THR A 128 13.95 -14.45 -23.54
CA THR A 128 15.21 -14.98 -23.01
C THR A 128 15.96 -15.75 -24.10
N GLY A 129 17.23 -15.39 -24.32
CA GLY A 129 18.09 -16.00 -25.34
C GLY A 129 17.99 -15.38 -26.75
N GLN A 130 17.09 -14.43 -26.99
CA GLN A 130 17.07 -13.65 -28.23
C GLN A 130 17.85 -12.34 -28.07
N THR A 131 18.38 -11.82 -29.18
CA THR A 131 19.11 -10.53 -29.22
C THR A 131 18.25 -9.36 -29.68
N ASN A 132 17.15 -9.65 -30.37
CA ASN A 132 16.33 -8.66 -31.07
C ASN A 132 15.03 -8.42 -30.32
N PRO A 133 14.85 -7.22 -29.71
CA PRO A 133 13.62 -6.91 -29.00
C PRO A 133 12.54 -6.38 -29.95
N ARG A 134 11.32 -6.39 -29.45
CA ARG A 134 10.18 -5.66 -30.01
C ARG A 134 9.87 -4.43 -29.17
N LEU A 135 9.59 -3.32 -29.83
CA LEU A 135 9.09 -2.10 -29.20
C LEU A 135 7.59 -2.02 -29.38
N LEU A 136 6.89 -1.81 -28.28
CA LEU A 136 5.44 -1.67 -28.22
C LEU A 136 5.14 -0.25 -27.72
N GLY A 137 4.65 0.61 -28.61
CA GLY A 137 4.35 2.02 -28.33
C GLY A 137 2.87 2.26 -28.11
N ASP A 138 2.56 2.96 -27.03
CA ASP A 138 1.23 3.50 -26.71
C ASP A 138 1.39 4.98 -26.36
N LEU A 139 1.41 5.81 -27.40
CA LEU A 139 1.70 7.23 -27.31
C LEU A 139 0.52 8.03 -27.85
N VAL A 140 0.20 9.13 -27.16
CA VAL A 140 -0.85 10.06 -27.53
C VAL A 140 -0.35 11.50 -27.49
N THR A 141 -0.86 12.32 -28.41
CA THR A 141 -0.70 13.77 -28.36
C THR A 141 -1.71 14.35 -27.37
N ILE A 142 -1.25 15.11 -26.38
CA ILE A 142 -2.11 15.75 -25.36
C ILE A 142 -1.97 17.27 -25.38
N GLY A 143 -2.90 17.98 -24.73
CA GLY A 143 -2.90 19.44 -24.67
C GLY A 143 -3.41 20.13 -25.94
N GLN A 144 -4.10 19.39 -26.81
CA GLN A 144 -4.65 19.89 -28.08
C GLN A 144 -5.96 19.15 -28.40
N VAL A 145 -7.09 19.87 -28.53
CA VAL A 145 -8.40 19.26 -28.84
C VAL A 145 -8.43 18.64 -30.24
N ASN A 146 -7.87 19.35 -31.22
CA ASN A 146 -7.92 18.96 -32.63
C ASN A 146 -6.63 18.31 -33.12
N ALA A 147 -5.86 17.70 -32.21
CA ALA A 147 -4.69 16.94 -32.60
C ALA A 147 -5.07 15.85 -33.61
N SER A 148 -4.25 15.68 -34.63
CA SER A 148 -4.35 14.55 -35.55
C SER A 148 -3.36 13.46 -35.17
N ARG A 149 -3.64 12.24 -35.61
CA ARG A 149 -2.67 11.14 -35.50
C ARG A 149 -1.41 11.54 -36.27
N SER A 150 -0.25 11.28 -35.68
CA SER A 150 1.03 11.64 -36.27
C SER A 150 1.99 10.46 -36.23
N ASN A 151 3.11 10.61 -36.93
CA ASN A 151 4.21 9.68 -36.92
C ASN A 151 5.42 10.37 -36.32
N ILE A 152 6.15 9.66 -35.46
CA ILE A 152 7.37 10.16 -34.83
C ILE A 152 8.51 9.19 -35.09
N THR A 153 9.73 9.72 -35.21
CA THR A 153 10.93 8.89 -35.21
C THR A 153 11.41 8.69 -33.78
N LEU A 154 11.53 7.43 -33.37
CA LEU A 154 12.08 7.05 -32.07
C LEU A 154 13.59 6.84 -32.19
N LEU A 155 14.32 7.41 -31.25
CA LEU A 155 15.78 7.38 -31.20
C LEU A 155 16.22 6.72 -29.90
N GLY A 156 17.29 5.93 -29.94
CA GLY A 156 17.94 5.35 -28.77
C GLY A 156 19.25 6.07 -28.43
N SER A 157 19.55 6.20 -27.14
CA SER A 157 20.83 6.72 -26.65
C SER A 157 21.44 5.79 -25.60
N THR A 158 22.74 5.52 -25.74
CA THR A 158 23.57 4.77 -24.79
C THR A 158 24.25 5.68 -23.76
N SER A 159 23.82 6.93 -23.64
CA SER A 159 24.37 7.86 -22.65
C SER A 159 24.24 7.33 -21.23
N THR A 160 25.25 7.61 -20.41
CA THR A 160 25.28 7.29 -18.97
C THR A 160 24.84 8.49 -18.11
N ALA A 161 24.19 9.49 -18.71
CA ALA A 161 23.63 10.63 -17.98
C ALA A 161 22.70 10.15 -16.85
N ALA A 162 22.68 10.89 -15.73
CA ALA A 162 21.88 10.50 -14.57
C ALA A 162 20.37 10.56 -14.84
N ASN A 163 19.92 11.52 -15.66
CA ASN A 163 18.52 11.73 -16.00
C ASN A 163 18.39 12.45 -17.34
N CYS A 164 17.14 12.60 -17.82
CA CYS A 164 16.83 13.26 -19.08
C CYS A 164 17.24 14.73 -19.15
N ASN A 165 17.21 15.48 -18.04
CA ASN A 165 17.61 16.89 -18.04
C ASN A 165 19.11 17.04 -18.33
N VAL A 166 19.93 16.21 -17.68
CA VAL A 166 21.38 16.16 -17.93
C VAL A 166 21.67 15.73 -19.37
N LEU A 167 20.99 14.68 -19.86
CA LEU A 167 21.16 14.22 -21.23
C LEU A 167 20.82 15.30 -22.26
N LEU A 168 19.67 15.97 -22.11
CA LEU A 168 19.23 17.00 -23.05
C LEU A 168 20.14 18.23 -23.04
N GLY A 169 20.75 18.56 -21.89
CA GLY A 169 21.70 19.67 -21.77
C GLY A 169 23.03 19.47 -22.50
N SER A 170 23.42 18.22 -22.76
CA SER A 170 24.68 17.86 -23.45
C SER A 170 24.46 16.90 -24.61
N LEU A 171 23.28 16.94 -25.24
CA LEU A 171 22.90 15.98 -26.26
C LEU A 171 23.73 16.17 -27.53
N ASP A 172 24.42 15.12 -27.97
CA ASP A 172 24.97 15.01 -29.32
C ASP A 172 24.00 14.21 -30.20
N PRO A 173 23.27 14.86 -31.13
CA PRO A 173 22.32 14.17 -32.00
C PRO A 173 22.97 13.11 -32.92
N SER A 174 24.27 13.22 -33.20
CA SER A 174 24.98 12.26 -34.07
C SER A 174 25.22 10.92 -33.38
N ALA A 175 25.21 10.89 -32.05
CA ALA A 175 25.33 9.68 -31.24
C ALA A 175 24.00 8.91 -31.09
N LEU A 176 22.90 9.43 -31.60
CA LEU A 176 21.58 8.81 -31.50
C LEU A 176 21.37 7.74 -32.56
N THR A 177 20.82 6.59 -32.15
CA THR A 177 20.47 5.50 -33.07
C THR A 177 19.01 5.60 -33.47
N ASN A 178 18.70 5.60 -34.76
CA ASN A 178 17.31 5.52 -35.25
C ASN A 178 16.74 4.12 -35.03
N LEU A 179 15.67 4.03 -34.23
CA LEU A 179 14.98 2.78 -33.91
C LEU A 179 13.75 2.54 -34.78
N GLY A 180 13.30 3.54 -35.54
CA GLY A 180 12.15 3.45 -36.44
C GLY A 180 11.03 4.44 -36.10
N VAL A 181 9.89 4.27 -36.78
CA VAL A 181 8.77 5.21 -36.71
C VAL A 181 7.62 4.63 -35.89
N LEU A 182 7.20 5.35 -34.85
CA LEU A 182 5.99 5.03 -34.08
C LEU A 182 4.83 5.94 -34.51
N LYS A 183 3.62 5.39 -34.54
CA LYS A 183 2.39 6.18 -34.63
C LYS A 183 2.02 6.73 -33.26
N VAL A 184 1.56 7.97 -33.23
CA VAL A 184 1.03 8.66 -32.06
C VAL A 184 -0.45 8.89 -32.29
N GLY A 185 -1.27 8.44 -31.35
CA GLY A 185 -2.72 8.63 -31.36
C GLY A 185 -3.14 9.95 -30.71
N THR A 186 -4.42 10.03 -30.40
CA THR A 186 -4.99 11.08 -29.55
C THR A 186 -5.78 10.41 -28.42
N PRO A 187 -6.15 11.14 -27.34
CA PRO A 187 -6.97 10.57 -26.27
C PRO A 187 -8.30 9.95 -26.76
N LEU A 188 -8.90 10.50 -27.82
CA LEU A 188 -10.11 9.95 -28.45
C LEU A 188 -9.83 8.80 -29.43
N GLN A 189 -8.67 8.82 -30.06
CA GLN A 189 -8.27 7.84 -31.06
C GLN A 189 -6.88 7.30 -30.73
N PRO A 190 -6.77 6.49 -29.66
CA PRO A 190 -5.49 5.90 -29.27
C PRO A 190 -5.00 4.97 -30.38
N VAL A 191 -3.68 4.92 -30.56
CA VAL A 191 -3.04 4.08 -31.59
C VAL A 191 -1.93 3.29 -30.93
N LYS A 192 -1.97 1.97 -31.10
CA LYS A 192 -0.87 1.10 -30.73
C LYS A 192 0.12 0.92 -31.87
N SER A 193 1.40 0.98 -31.54
CA SER A 193 2.51 0.84 -32.48
C SER A 193 3.37 -0.36 -32.11
N ARG A 194 3.93 -1.03 -33.13
CA ARG A 194 4.89 -2.12 -32.97
C ARG A 194 6.07 -1.91 -33.91
N LEU A 195 7.29 -2.08 -33.39
CA LEU A 195 8.52 -2.17 -34.18
C LEU A 195 9.26 -3.44 -33.78
N ASP A 196 9.44 -4.35 -34.73
CA ASP A 196 10.30 -5.51 -34.58
C ASP A 196 11.71 -5.12 -35.03
N LEU A 197 12.63 -4.96 -34.07
CA LEU A 197 13.95 -4.43 -34.35
C LEU A 197 14.90 -5.52 -34.85
N THR A 198 15.62 -5.26 -35.93
CA THR A 198 16.67 -6.16 -36.44
C THR A 198 17.97 -6.05 -35.65
N SER A 199 18.17 -4.92 -34.95
CA SER A 199 19.27 -4.69 -34.02
C SER A 199 18.83 -3.71 -32.93
N PHE A 200 19.29 -3.94 -31.70
CA PHE A 200 19.07 -3.01 -30.58
C PHE A 200 20.28 -3.04 -29.65
N ASN A 201 20.82 -1.86 -29.34
CA ASN A 201 21.87 -1.78 -28.34
C ASN A 201 21.26 -1.92 -26.94
N LYS A 202 21.53 -3.03 -26.26
CA LYS A 202 21.04 -3.29 -24.89
C LYS A 202 21.50 -2.27 -23.85
N ASN A 203 22.54 -1.49 -24.16
CA ASN A 203 23.07 -0.40 -23.35
C ASN A 203 22.31 0.92 -23.57
N ASN A 204 21.29 0.96 -24.43
CA ASN A 204 20.40 2.11 -24.50
C ASN A 204 19.75 2.34 -23.14
N GLY A 205 20.07 3.48 -22.52
CA GLY A 205 19.51 3.95 -21.25
C GLY A 205 18.35 4.91 -21.45
N PHE A 206 18.23 5.51 -22.64
CA PHE A 206 17.22 6.52 -22.95
C PHE A 206 16.60 6.32 -24.33
N LEU A 207 15.33 6.68 -24.43
CA LEU A 207 14.61 6.89 -25.69
C LEU A 207 14.37 8.37 -25.89
N LEU A 208 14.50 8.83 -27.14
CA LEU A 208 14.24 10.21 -27.52
C LEU A 208 13.27 10.28 -28.69
N ILE A 209 12.46 11.34 -28.69
CA ILE A 209 11.57 11.69 -29.78
C ILE A 209 11.98 13.08 -30.27
N ARG A 210 12.22 13.21 -31.57
CA ARG A 210 12.49 14.50 -32.20
C ARG A 210 11.19 15.28 -32.38
N MET A 211 11.14 16.47 -31.80
CA MET A 211 10.15 17.50 -32.05
C MET A 211 10.74 18.53 -33.05
N GLU A 212 9.94 19.49 -33.52
CA GLU A 212 10.36 20.46 -34.57
C GLU A 212 11.73 21.11 -34.31
N SER A 213 11.98 21.56 -33.07
CA SER A 213 13.22 22.23 -32.67
C SER A 213 13.88 21.65 -31.41
N SER A 214 13.36 20.55 -30.84
CA SER A 214 13.85 19.98 -29.57
C SER A 214 13.70 18.46 -29.51
N TYR A 215 14.23 17.84 -28.45
CA TYR A 215 14.02 16.43 -28.16
C TYR A 215 13.23 16.26 -26.87
N LYS A 216 12.31 15.30 -26.87
CA LYS A 216 11.75 14.74 -25.64
C LYS A 216 12.50 13.48 -25.29
N CYS A 217 12.79 13.29 -24.01
CA CYS A 217 13.56 12.17 -23.50
C CYS A 217 12.72 11.37 -22.50
N ALA A 218 12.87 10.05 -22.54
CA ALA A 218 12.36 9.13 -21.55
C ALA A 218 13.46 8.13 -21.17
N GLN A 219 13.73 7.98 -19.88
CA GLN A 219 14.66 6.98 -19.38
C GLN A 219 14.04 5.59 -19.41
N ILE A 220 14.85 4.58 -19.71
CA ILE A 220 14.43 3.18 -19.79
C ILE A 220 14.64 2.52 -18.43
N TYR A 221 13.57 1.98 -17.87
CA TYR A 221 13.58 1.22 -16.61
C TYR A 221 13.20 -0.23 -16.84
N PHE A 222 13.69 -1.13 -16.00
CA PHE A 222 13.16 -2.49 -15.95
C PHE A 222 11.73 -2.47 -15.38
N VAL A 223 10.84 -3.24 -15.98
CA VAL A 223 9.55 -3.56 -15.38
C VAL A 223 9.79 -4.74 -14.46
N GLN A 224 9.76 -4.50 -13.15
CA GLN A 224 9.93 -5.55 -12.15
C GLN A 224 8.74 -6.50 -12.20
N GLU A 225 9.03 -7.81 -12.30
CA GLU A 225 8.02 -8.84 -12.07
C GLU A 225 7.40 -8.63 -10.69
N LYS A 226 6.07 -8.64 -10.62
CA LYS A 226 5.36 -8.50 -9.35
C LYS A 226 5.09 -9.89 -8.79
N GLN A 227 5.75 -10.23 -7.68
CA GLN A 227 5.40 -11.35 -6.82
C GLN A 227 4.98 -10.82 -5.45
N VAL A 228 3.71 -11.01 -5.11
CA VAL A 228 3.12 -10.48 -3.87
C VAL A 228 2.37 -11.58 -3.14
N SER A 229 2.23 -11.44 -1.81
CA SER A 229 1.51 -12.44 -1.02
C SER A 229 0.61 -11.80 0.03
N ALA A 230 -0.48 -12.49 0.35
CA ALA A 230 -1.31 -12.22 1.51
C ALA A 230 -1.18 -13.38 2.49
N VAL A 231 -0.46 -13.17 3.59
CA VAL A 231 -0.17 -14.20 4.60
C VAL A 231 -1.32 -14.27 5.60
N VAL A 232 -2.00 -15.41 5.66
CA VAL A 232 -3.12 -15.66 6.56
C VAL A 232 -2.58 -16.34 7.81
N ASN A 233 -2.76 -15.72 8.96
CA ASN A 233 -2.40 -16.26 10.25
C ASN A 233 -3.41 -15.79 11.30
N MET A 234 -4.67 -16.19 11.14
CA MET A 234 -5.74 -15.79 12.05
C MET A 234 -6.88 -16.81 12.14
N ARG A 235 -7.62 -16.82 13.26
CA ARG A 235 -8.78 -17.69 13.48
C ARG A 235 -8.50 -19.19 13.29
N GLY A 236 -7.26 -19.60 13.58
CA GLY A 236 -6.75 -20.96 13.40
C GLY A 236 -6.32 -21.30 11.97
N ILE A 237 -6.56 -20.45 10.97
CA ILE A 237 -6.12 -20.69 9.58
C ILE A 237 -4.70 -20.14 9.39
N LYS A 238 -3.79 -20.98 8.90
CA LYS A 238 -2.42 -20.61 8.51
C LYS A 238 -2.19 -20.86 7.02
N GLY A 239 -1.41 -19.99 6.38
CA GLY A 239 -0.98 -20.16 5.00
C GLY A 239 -0.88 -18.82 4.27
N TYR A 240 -1.03 -18.83 2.95
CA TYR A 240 -0.95 -17.63 2.12
C TYR A 240 -1.69 -17.78 0.79
N PHE A 241 -2.03 -16.62 0.23
CA PHE A 241 -2.27 -16.44 -1.20
C PHE A 241 -1.02 -15.80 -1.81
N SER A 242 -0.49 -16.33 -2.91
CA SER A 242 0.62 -15.73 -3.65
C SER A 242 0.17 -15.42 -5.07
N PHE A 243 0.54 -14.24 -5.55
CA PHE A 243 0.23 -13.78 -6.89
C PHE A 243 1.51 -13.39 -7.61
N ARG A 244 1.68 -13.84 -8.86
CA ARG A 244 2.85 -13.56 -9.67
C ARG A 244 2.45 -13.15 -11.07
N GLN A 245 2.95 -12.00 -11.53
CA GLN A 245 2.72 -11.51 -12.89
C GLN A 245 4.01 -10.87 -13.44
N ALA A 246 4.52 -11.40 -14.54
CA ALA A 246 5.82 -11.00 -15.12
C ALA A 246 5.81 -9.57 -15.69
N SER A 247 4.72 -9.19 -16.36
CA SER A 247 4.51 -7.84 -16.89
C SER A 247 3.01 -7.56 -17.05
N PRO A 248 2.60 -6.32 -17.39
CA PRO A 248 1.19 -5.99 -17.64
C PRO A 248 0.51 -6.78 -18.77
N PHE A 249 1.28 -7.52 -19.57
CA PHE A 249 0.81 -8.29 -20.71
C PHE A 249 0.70 -9.79 -20.44
N ASP A 250 1.21 -10.23 -19.30
CA ASP A 250 1.24 -11.64 -18.90
C ASP A 250 0.06 -11.94 -17.98
N VAL A 251 -0.37 -13.19 -17.95
CA VAL A 251 -1.43 -13.66 -17.03
C VAL A 251 -0.89 -13.76 -15.62
N THR A 252 -1.77 -13.75 -14.62
CA THR A 252 -1.38 -13.83 -13.21
C THR A 252 -1.42 -15.27 -12.75
N GLU A 253 -0.32 -15.77 -12.21
CA GLU A 253 -0.28 -17.02 -11.47
C GLU A 253 -0.79 -16.77 -10.04
N LEU A 254 -1.71 -17.59 -9.57
CA LEU A 254 -2.26 -17.59 -8.22
C LEU A 254 -1.92 -18.90 -7.53
N ARG A 255 -1.19 -18.86 -6.41
CA ARG A 255 -1.04 -20.01 -5.50
C ARG A 255 -1.87 -19.81 -4.24
N VAL A 256 -2.66 -20.81 -3.87
CA VAL A 256 -3.42 -20.83 -2.62
C VAL A 256 -2.90 -21.98 -1.77
N ASN A 257 -2.24 -21.67 -0.66
CA ASN A 257 -1.76 -22.64 0.31
C ASN A 257 -2.39 -22.30 1.66
N LEU A 258 -3.36 -23.09 2.15
CA LEU A 258 -4.01 -22.85 3.44
C LEU A 258 -4.22 -24.17 4.18
N THR A 259 -4.11 -24.12 5.49
CA THR A 259 -4.26 -25.27 6.39
C THR A 259 -5.27 -24.96 7.50
N ASN A 260 -5.76 -26.03 8.15
CA ASN A 260 -6.67 -25.95 9.29
C ASN A 260 -7.99 -25.18 9.01
N LEU A 261 -8.52 -25.38 7.80
CA LEU A 261 -9.79 -24.82 7.37
C LEU A 261 -10.98 -25.47 8.11
N GLN A 262 -10.86 -26.75 8.47
CA GLN A 262 -11.87 -27.54 9.19
C GLN A 262 -13.27 -27.48 8.56
N SER A 263 -13.35 -27.32 7.23
CA SER A 263 -14.61 -27.16 6.50
C SER A 263 -15.48 -25.97 6.96
N ARG A 264 -14.90 -24.97 7.64
CA ARG A 264 -15.61 -23.80 8.21
C ARG A 264 -15.80 -22.65 7.22
N VAL A 265 -15.12 -22.71 6.08
CA VAL A 265 -15.02 -21.62 5.11
C VAL A 265 -15.39 -22.08 3.70
N GLY A 266 -15.74 -21.15 2.84
CA GLY A 266 -16.15 -21.42 1.46
C GLY A 266 -15.50 -20.46 0.48
N PRO A 267 -16.15 -19.32 0.16
CA PRO A 267 -15.64 -18.39 -0.83
C PRO A 267 -14.56 -17.46 -0.26
N TYR A 268 -13.72 -16.94 -1.16
CA TYR A 268 -12.68 -15.97 -0.87
C TYR A 268 -12.52 -14.99 -2.03
N HIS A 269 -12.28 -13.71 -1.70
CA HIS A 269 -12.26 -12.62 -2.65
C HIS A 269 -11.14 -11.62 -2.34
N VAL A 270 -10.70 -10.87 -3.35
CA VAL A 270 -9.96 -9.62 -3.14
C VAL A 270 -10.94 -8.52 -2.76
N HIS A 271 -10.63 -7.77 -1.72
CA HIS A 271 -11.43 -6.66 -1.20
C HIS A 271 -10.76 -5.30 -1.45
N HIS A 272 -11.46 -4.20 -1.20
CA HIS A 272 -10.98 -2.86 -1.56
C HIS A 272 -9.75 -2.40 -0.77
N PHE A 273 -9.71 -2.59 0.55
CA PHE A 273 -8.76 -1.91 1.44
C PHE A 273 -7.77 -2.87 2.11
N PRO A 274 -6.54 -2.42 2.43
CA PRO A 274 -5.64 -3.15 3.32
C PRO A 274 -6.23 -3.27 4.72
N LEU A 275 -5.77 -4.24 5.50
CA LEU A 275 -6.13 -4.37 6.92
C LEU A 275 -5.61 -3.16 7.73
N PRO A 276 -6.32 -2.77 8.81
CA PRO A 276 -5.85 -1.76 9.74
C PRO A 276 -4.59 -2.25 10.47
N SER A 277 -3.76 -1.31 10.93
CA SER A 277 -2.54 -1.59 11.72
C SER A 277 -2.80 -2.07 13.14
N VAL A 278 -4.03 -1.90 13.61
CA VAL A 278 -4.43 -2.18 14.99
C VAL A 278 -5.62 -3.12 14.94
N ARG A 279 -5.54 -4.22 15.67
CA ARG A 279 -6.69 -5.10 15.91
C ARG A 279 -7.72 -4.32 16.75
N PRO A 280 -8.98 -4.20 16.30
CA PRO A 280 -9.99 -3.46 17.05
C PRO A 280 -10.19 -4.06 18.45
N VAL A 281 -10.27 -3.22 19.48
CA VAL A 281 -10.59 -3.69 20.84
C VAL A 281 -12.06 -4.12 20.95
N SER A 282 -12.92 -3.55 20.10
CA SER A 282 -14.34 -3.91 20.05
C SER A 282 -14.57 -5.30 19.46
N GLN A 283 -15.75 -5.90 19.70
CA GLN A 283 -16.19 -7.17 19.10
C GLN A 283 -16.23 -7.17 17.55
N SER A 284 -15.91 -6.05 16.90
CA SER A 284 -15.85 -5.95 15.45
C SER A 284 -14.65 -6.74 14.91
N SER A 285 -14.92 -7.58 13.91
CA SER A 285 -13.87 -8.36 13.25
C SER A 285 -12.88 -7.44 12.54
N MET A 286 -11.58 -7.76 12.60
CA MET A 286 -10.55 -7.11 11.76
C MET A 286 -10.92 -7.14 10.26
N CYS A 287 -11.68 -8.16 9.84
CA CYS A 287 -12.15 -8.32 8.47
C CYS A 287 -13.51 -7.65 8.18
N SER A 288 -14.02 -6.79 9.05
CA SER A 288 -15.33 -6.13 8.90
C SER A 288 -15.45 -5.32 7.60
N ASN A 289 -16.69 -4.97 7.23
CA ASN A 289 -16.95 -4.09 6.08
C ASN A 289 -16.24 -2.75 6.18
N ASP A 290 -16.25 -2.15 7.37
CA ASP A 290 -15.58 -0.88 7.60
C ASP A 290 -14.07 -0.97 7.39
N ASN A 291 -13.45 -2.11 7.71
CA ASN A 291 -12.00 -2.27 7.62
C ASN A 291 -11.50 -2.62 6.21
N VAL A 292 -12.13 -3.58 5.53
CA VAL A 292 -11.61 -4.09 4.23
C VAL A 292 -12.46 -3.70 3.03
N GLY A 293 -13.65 -3.11 3.25
CA GLY A 293 -14.57 -2.72 2.17
C GLY A 293 -15.25 -3.92 1.50
N GLY A 294 -15.95 -3.68 0.39
CA GLY A 294 -16.58 -4.70 -0.46
C GLY A 294 -15.59 -5.47 -1.35
N HIS A 295 -16.12 -6.30 -2.26
CA HIS A 295 -15.32 -7.05 -3.23
C HIS A 295 -14.75 -6.12 -4.30
N TRP A 296 -13.54 -6.42 -4.78
CA TRP A 296 -12.91 -5.64 -5.83
C TRP A 296 -13.58 -5.87 -7.20
N ASN A 297 -14.40 -4.91 -7.62
CA ASN A 297 -15.20 -4.98 -8.85
C ASN A 297 -15.12 -3.67 -9.66
N PRO A 298 -13.95 -3.35 -10.26
CA PRO A 298 -13.75 -2.06 -10.94
C PRO A 298 -14.59 -1.87 -12.20
N PHE A 299 -15.10 -2.95 -12.79
CA PHE A 299 -15.96 -2.89 -13.97
C PHE A 299 -17.45 -2.90 -13.65
N GLY A 300 -17.82 -2.95 -12.36
CA GLY A 300 -19.21 -2.94 -11.93
C GLY A 300 -20.02 -4.14 -12.47
N VAL A 301 -19.38 -5.32 -12.58
CA VAL A 301 -20.05 -6.55 -13.00
C VAL A 301 -21.22 -6.81 -12.05
N ASN A 302 -22.44 -6.97 -12.61
CA ASN A 302 -23.64 -7.17 -11.81
C ASN A 302 -23.72 -8.60 -11.26
N THR A 303 -23.21 -8.80 -10.04
CA THR A 303 -23.22 -10.11 -9.36
C THR A 303 -24.62 -10.62 -8.99
N ARG A 304 -25.65 -9.77 -9.11
CA ARG A 304 -27.06 -10.14 -8.90
C ARG A 304 -27.75 -10.63 -10.17
N ASP A 305 -27.11 -10.47 -11.33
CA ASP A 305 -27.66 -10.98 -12.58
C ASP A 305 -27.80 -12.50 -12.51
N PRO A 306 -28.95 -13.10 -12.89
CA PRO A 306 -29.12 -14.55 -12.92
C PRO A 306 -28.10 -15.29 -13.79
N THR A 307 -27.50 -14.60 -14.77
CA THR A 307 -26.47 -15.12 -15.68
C THR A 307 -25.05 -15.00 -15.13
N TYR A 308 -24.86 -14.32 -13.99
CA TYR A 308 -23.56 -14.24 -13.33
C TYR A 308 -23.07 -15.65 -12.95
N PRO A 309 -21.89 -16.09 -13.43
CA PRO A 309 -21.40 -17.43 -13.12
C PRO A 309 -21.07 -17.54 -11.62
N LYS A 310 -21.64 -18.54 -10.94
CA LYS A 310 -21.47 -18.75 -9.48
C LYS A 310 -20.47 -19.83 -9.11
N VAL A 311 -19.94 -20.52 -10.12
CA VAL A 311 -19.01 -21.65 -9.97
C VAL A 311 -17.92 -21.57 -11.04
N PRO A 312 -16.80 -22.27 -10.87
CA PRO A 312 -15.75 -22.35 -11.88
C PRO A 312 -16.26 -22.97 -13.19
N GLY A 313 -15.71 -22.52 -14.31
CA GLY A 313 -15.99 -23.06 -15.65
C GLY A 313 -16.33 -22.01 -16.70
N SER A 314 -16.67 -20.78 -16.29
CA SER A 314 -16.79 -19.64 -17.20
C SER A 314 -15.44 -18.96 -17.45
N THR A 315 -15.38 -18.09 -18.45
CA THR A 315 -14.15 -17.31 -18.70
C THR A 315 -14.00 -16.21 -17.65
N HIS A 316 -12.77 -15.94 -17.20
CA HIS A 316 -12.50 -15.10 -16.01
C HIS A 316 -12.93 -13.63 -16.15
N ASP A 317 -13.16 -13.15 -17.37
CA ASP A 317 -13.71 -11.83 -17.67
C ASP A 317 -15.21 -11.68 -17.33
N GLN A 318 -15.92 -12.78 -17.12
CA GLN A 318 -17.34 -12.77 -16.75
C GLN A 318 -17.59 -12.58 -15.24
N TYR A 319 -16.53 -12.69 -14.43
CA TYR A 319 -16.58 -12.53 -12.99
C TYR A 319 -16.13 -11.11 -12.61
N GLU A 320 -16.52 -10.66 -11.41
CA GLU A 320 -15.82 -9.51 -10.83
C GLU A 320 -14.33 -9.87 -10.63
N ILE A 321 -13.42 -8.89 -10.79
CA ILE A 321 -11.97 -9.14 -10.73
C ILE A 321 -11.58 -9.83 -9.41
N GLY A 322 -12.20 -9.43 -8.30
CA GLY A 322 -11.91 -9.95 -6.98
C GLY A 322 -12.47 -11.34 -6.67
N ASP A 323 -13.36 -11.93 -7.48
CA ASP A 323 -13.98 -13.22 -7.18
C ASP A 323 -13.08 -14.41 -7.53
N LEU A 324 -12.18 -14.74 -6.61
CA LEU A 324 -11.19 -15.79 -6.83
C LEU A 324 -11.81 -17.19 -6.71
N SER A 325 -12.78 -17.40 -5.82
CA SER A 325 -13.40 -18.72 -5.67
C SER A 325 -14.24 -19.14 -6.86
N ALA A 326 -15.11 -18.26 -7.36
CA ALA A 326 -15.98 -18.61 -8.48
C ALA A 326 -15.20 -18.72 -9.79
N LYS A 327 -14.07 -18.00 -9.93
CA LYS A 327 -13.14 -18.21 -11.05
C LYS A 327 -12.42 -19.56 -11.00
N HIS A 328 -12.01 -19.99 -9.79
CA HIS A 328 -11.07 -21.09 -9.64
C HIS A 328 -11.60 -22.26 -8.81
N VAL A 329 -11.60 -22.16 -7.49
CA VAL A 329 -11.95 -23.26 -6.58
C VAL A 329 -12.49 -22.72 -5.26
N PHE A 330 -13.50 -23.39 -4.69
CA PHE A 330 -14.02 -23.09 -3.37
C PHE A 330 -13.27 -23.84 -2.26
N LEU A 331 -13.25 -23.26 -1.05
CA LEU A 331 -12.66 -23.90 0.14
C LEU A 331 -13.66 -24.80 0.88
N THR A 332 -14.92 -24.84 0.45
CA THR A 332 -16.00 -25.61 1.09
C THR A 332 -15.61 -27.08 1.22
N GLY A 333 -15.78 -27.64 2.42
CA GLY A 333 -15.49 -29.04 2.71
C GLY A 333 -14.00 -29.37 2.83
N LYS A 334 -13.08 -28.44 2.57
CA LYS A 334 -11.63 -28.69 2.66
C LYS A 334 -11.12 -28.48 4.08
N ASN A 335 -10.10 -29.25 4.46
CA ASN A 335 -9.28 -28.97 5.64
C ASN A 335 -7.97 -28.24 5.28
N GLU A 336 -7.43 -28.53 4.10
CA GLU A 336 -6.22 -27.93 3.55
C GLU A 336 -6.36 -27.76 2.03
N VAL A 337 -5.56 -26.86 1.47
CA VAL A 337 -5.45 -26.63 0.03
C VAL A 337 -4.01 -26.20 -0.29
N ASP A 338 -3.43 -26.77 -1.35
CA ASP A 338 -2.23 -26.24 -2.01
C ASP A 338 -2.44 -26.40 -3.52
N VAL A 339 -2.72 -25.30 -4.20
CA VAL A 339 -2.99 -25.29 -5.64
C VAL A 339 -2.32 -24.09 -6.29
N VAL A 340 -1.83 -24.29 -7.52
CA VAL A 340 -1.36 -23.23 -8.41
C VAL A 340 -2.34 -23.13 -9.58
N LEU A 341 -2.76 -21.90 -9.88
CA LEU A 341 -3.84 -21.56 -10.79
C LEU A 341 -3.38 -20.42 -11.70
N THR A 342 -3.99 -20.29 -12.87
CA THR A 342 -3.72 -19.19 -13.80
C THR A 342 -4.95 -18.32 -13.93
N ASP A 343 -4.82 -17.02 -13.66
CA ASP A 343 -5.89 -16.03 -13.76
C ASP A 343 -5.67 -15.07 -14.95
N PHE A 344 -6.59 -15.14 -15.91
CA PHE A 344 -6.61 -14.31 -17.13
C PHE A 344 -7.30 -12.95 -16.94
N ASN A 345 -7.67 -12.54 -15.73
CA ASN A 345 -8.38 -11.29 -15.48
C ASN A 345 -8.08 -10.67 -14.10
N LEU A 346 -6.90 -10.94 -13.52
CA LEU A 346 -6.49 -10.44 -12.21
C LEU A 346 -5.18 -9.65 -12.32
N PRO A 347 -5.20 -8.34 -12.59
CA PRO A 347 -3.99 -7.57 -12.83
C PRO A 347 -3.24 -7.27 -11.51
N LEU A 348 -1.91 -7.34 -11.56
CA LEU A 348 -0.98 -6.79 -10.56
C LEU A 348 -0.42 -5.43 -10.99
N PHE A 349 -0.57 -5.03 -12.25
CA PHE A 349 -0.14 -3.73 -12.78
C PHE A 349 -1.32 -2.82 -13.12
N GLY A 350 -1.06 -1.52 -13.21
CA GLY A 350 -2.02 -0.53 -13.69
C GLY A 350 -3.15 -0.23 -12.69
N GLN A 351 -4.12 0.58 -13.13
CA GLN A 351 -5.16 1.16 -12.28
C GLN A 351 -6.02 0.12 -11.53
N ASN A 352 -6.17 -1.08 -12.10
CA ASN A 352 -6.97 -2.14 -11.52
C ASN A 352 -6.19 -3.12 -10.63
N SER A 353 -4.92 -2.82 -10.34
CA SER A 353 -4.05 -3.66 -9.54
C SER A 353 -4.66 -4.04 -8.18
N ILE A 354 -4.41 -5.28 -7.76
CA ILE A 354 -4.77 -5.78 -6.43
C ILE A 354 -3.67 -5.56 -5.38
N VAL A 355 -2.49 -5.07 -5.77
CA VAL A 355 -1.35 -4.85 -4.85
C VAL A 355 -1.73 -3.80 -3.80
N GLY A 356 -1.45 -4.08 -2.53
CA GLY A 356 -1.79 -3.19 -1.41
C GLY A 356 -3.25 -3.30 -0.92
N ARG A 357 -4.08 -4.15 -1.55
CA ARG A 357 -5.44 -4.45 -1.08
C ARG A 357 -5.44 -5.61 -0.07
N SER A 358 -6.54 -6.33 0.09
CA SER A 358 -6.62 -7.51 0.96
C SER A 358 -7.34 -8.68 0.30
N VAL A 359 -7.08 -9.89 0.80
CA VAL A 359 -7.88 -11.09 0.53
C VAL A 359 -8.72 -11.38 1.76
N VAL A 360 -9.99 -11.72 1.57
CA VAL A 360 -10.93 -12.12 2.64
C VAL A 360 -11.45 -13.52 2.34
N ILE A 361 -11.41 -14.38 3.35
CA ILE A 361 -12.01 -15.71 3.38
C ILE A 361 -13.32 -15.61 4.14
N HIS A 362 -14.38 -16.16 3.56
CA HIS A 362 -15.73 -16.17 4.12
C HIS A 362 -16.11 -17.56 4.60
N LYS A 363 -17.01 -17.60 5.59
CA LYS A 363 -17.80 -18.77 5.91
C LYS A 363 -18.73 -19.13 4.75
N THR A 364 -19.32 -20.32 4.80
CA THR A 364 -20.27 -20.80 3.78
C THR A 364 -21.58 -20.01 3.73
N ASP A 365 -21.93 -19.28 4.80
CA ASP A 365 -23.06 -18.35 4.85
C ASP A 365 -22.73 -16.95 4.29
N GLY A 366 -21.49 -16.74 3.83
CA GLY A 366 -20.99 -15.46 3.30
C GLY A 366 -20.40 -14.52 4.35
N ALA A 367 -20.47 -14.84 5.65
CA ALA A 367 -19.88 -14.01 6.69
C ALA A 367 -18.35 -14.00 6.59
N ARG A 368 -17.73 -12.83 6.76
CA ARG A 368 -16.27 -12.69 6.71
C ARG A 368 -15.62 -13.37 7.91
N PHE A 369 -14.59 -14.17 7.67
CA PHE A 369 -13.98 -15.02 8.68
C PHE A 369 -12.52 -14.67 8.96
N ALA A 370 -11.68 -14.73 7.93
CA ALA A 370 -10.25 -14.43 7.99
C ALA A 370 -9.86 -13.50 6.83
N CYS A 371 -8.78 -12.76 6.96
CA CYS A 371 -8.33 -11.81 5.96
C CYS A 371 -6.83 -11.52 6.11
N ALA A 372 -6.21 -11.02 5.05
CA ALA A 372 -4.81 -10.62 5.03
C ALA A 372 -4.57 -9.54 3.96
N SER A 373 -3.69 -8.58 4.25
CA SER A 373 -3.27 -7.58 3.26
C SER A 373 -2.36 -8.22 2.21
N ILE A 374 -2.53 -7.82 0.94
CA ILE A 374 -1.65 -8.19 -0.16
C ILE A 374 -0.42 -7.28 -0.09
N SER A 375 0.75 -7.89 0.08
CA SER A 375 2.03 -7.18 0.21
C SER A 375 2.45 -6.45 -1.06
N TYR A 376 3.56 -5.72 -0.98
CA TYR A 376 4.25 -5.13 -2.12
C TYR A 376 5.38 -6.07 -2.61
N PRO A 377 5.78 -6.01 -3.88
CA PRO A 377 6.75 -6.94 -4.48
C PRO A 377 8.21 -6.63 -4.15
N GLY A 378 8.48 -5.66 -3.29
CA GLY A 378 9.82 -5.24 -2.89
C GLY A 378 9.79 -4.07 -1.93
N GLU A 379 10.95 -3.46 -1.69
CA GLU A 379 11.09 -2.26 -0.87
C GLU A 379 10.30 -1.08 -1.45
N VAL A 380 9.58 -0.37 -0.59
CA VAL A 380 8.74 0.77 -0.97
C VAL A 380 9.20 2.05 -0.27
N ILE A 381 8.91 3.18 -0.92
CA ILE A 381 8.83 4.48 -0.26
C ILE A 381 7.35 4.73 0.06
N VAL A 382 7.09 5.17 1.29
CA VAL A 382 5.75 5.56 1.73
C VAL A 382 5.75 7.02 2.12
N ALA A 383 4.75 7.75 1.64
CA ALA A 383 4.46 9.12 2.04
C ALA A 383 3.06 9.21 2.64
N ARG A 384 2.85 10.17 3.53
CA ARG A 384 1.59 10.36 4.24
C ARG A 384 1.21 11.84 4.35
N ALA A 385 -0.05 12.13 4.07
CA ALA A 385 -0.70 13.39 4.42
C ALA A 385 -1.66 13.16 5.60
N ARG A 386 -1.47 13.89 6.69
CA ARG A 386 -2.25 13.74 7.93
C ARG A 386 -3.12 14.98 8.16
N PHE A 387 -4.43 14.77 8.29
CA PHE A 387 -5.41 15.80 8.54
C PHE A 387 -5.86 15.76 10.01
N GLN A 388 -5.85 16.92 10.66
CA GLN A 388 -6.17 17.11 12.08
C GLN A 388 -6.88 18.47 12.26
N ASN A 389 -8.12 18.62 11.80
CA ASN A 389 -9.02 19.77 12.07
C ASN A 389 -10.44 19.40 11.55
N LEU A 390 -11.00 20.19 10.64
CA LEU A 390 -12.30 20.03 10.04
C LEU A 390 -12.40 18.65 9.40
N VAL A 391 -11.37 18.29 8.64
CA VAL A 391 -11.14 16.93 8.16
C VAL A 391 -10.11 16.27 9.08
N VAL A 392 -10.37 15.02 9.42
CA VAL A 392 -9.48 14.14 10.19
C VAL A 392 -9.19 12.89 9.40
N GLY A 393 -8.01 12.32 9.61
CA GLY A 393 -7.59 11.06 8.99
C GLY A 393 -6.30 11.19 8.20
N GLU A 394 -6.03 10.22 7.35
CA GLU A 394 -4.75 10.11 6.64
C GLU A 394 -4.93 9.67 5.19
N ILE A 395 -4.04 10.16 4.33
CA ILE A 395 -3.82 9.63 2.98
C ILE A 395 -2.41 9.04 2.94
N TRP A 396 -2.30 7.82 2.45
CA TRP A 396 -1.09 7.03 2.32
C TRP A 396 -0.76 6.81 0.85
N PHE A 397 0.48 7.04 0.48
CA PHE A 397 0.99 6.88 -0.88
C PHE A 397 2.17 5.91 -0.86
N THR A 398 2.08 4.78 -1.57
CA THR A 398 3.10 3.72 -1.52
C THR A 398 3.58 3.33 -2.91
N GLN A 399 4.88 3.50 -3.17
CA GLN A 399 5.53 3.21 -4.46
C GLN A 399 6.82 2.39 -4.25
N LEU A 400 7.21 1.57 -5.23
CA LEU A 400 8.49 0.85 -5.16
C LEU A 400 9.68 1.81 -5.25
N LYS A 401 10.63 1.68 -4.32
CA LYS A 401 11.72 2.65 -4.10
C LYS A 401 12.63 2.89 -5.31
N ASN A 402 12.99 1.82 -6.03
CA ASN A 402 13.95 1.87 -7.15
C ASN A 402 13.29 1.76 -8.52
N PHE A 403 11.95 1.83 -8.58
CA PHE A 403 11.19 1.67 -9.82
C PHE A 403 10.27 2.88 -10.00
N PRO A 404 10.79 4.01 -10.49
CA PRO A 404 10.06 5.27 -10.53
C PRO A 404 8.78 5.17 -11.36
N LEU A 405 8.76 4.35 -12.42
CA LEU A 405 7.56 4.13 -13.25
C LEU A 405 6.54 3.14 -12.67
N SER A 406 6.81 2.56 -11.48
CA SER A 406 5.87 1.66 -10.83
C SER A 406 4.59 2.39 -10.38
N ASP A 407 3.49 1.65 -10.34
CA ASP A 407 2.20 2.16 -9.86
C ASP A 407 2.30 2.64 -8.41
N VAL A 408 1.50 3.64 -8.04
CA VAL A 408 1.40 4.12 -6.66
C VAL A 408 0.06 3.72 -6.06
N ALA A 409 0.11 2.94 -4.99
CA ALA A 409 -1.08 2.63 -4.20
C ALA A 409 -1.44 3.82 -3.31
N ILE A 410 -2.68 4.31 -3.42
CA ILE A 410 -3.23 5.38 -2.60
C ILE A 410 -4.29 4.78 -1.69
N PHE A 411 -4.09 4.85 -0.37
CA PHE A 411 -5.13 4.51 0.59
C PHE A 411 -5.51 5.75 1.39
N MET A 412 -6.80 6.04 1.46
CA MET A 412 -7.35 7.22 2.11
C MET A 412 -8.38 6.77 3.14
N ASP A 413 -8.36 7.41 4.30
CA ASP A 413 -9.40 7.31 5.34
C ASP A 413 -9.61 8.71 5.89
N LEU A 414 -10.66 9.40 5.44
CA LEU A 414 -10.93 10.79 5.77
C LEU A 414 -12.38 11.00 6.15
N SER A 415 -12.60 11.79 7.19
CA SER A 415 -13.92 12.11 7.73
C SER A 415 -13.94 13.52 8.28
N TYR A 416 -15.13 14.08 8.52
CA TYR A 416 -15.25 15.26 9.36
C TYR A 416 -14.88 14.93 10.80
N GLY A 417 -14.05 15.76 11.42
CA GLY A 417 -13.63 15.61 12.82
C GLY A 417 -14.77 15.86 13.81
N ASN A 418 -15.74 16.68 13.41
CA ASN A 418 -16.90 17.02 14.23
C ASN A 418 -18.06 16.04 13.96
N PRO A 419 -18.51 15.26 14.98
CA PRO A 419 -19.55 14.23 14.82
C PRO A 419 -20.94 14.80 14.49
N THR A 420 -21.15 16.11 14.63
CA THR A 420 -22.43 16.79 14.34
C THR A 420 -22.53 17.29 12.90
N MET A 421 -21.46 17.21 12.12
CA MET A 421 -21.47 17.73 10.75
C MET A 421 -22.29 16.85 9.82
N ALA A 422 -23.07 17.48 8.94
CA ALA A 422 -23.75 16.77 7.88
C ALA A 422 -22.73 16.17 6.89
N PRO A 423 -22.90 14.92 6.45
CA PRO A 423 -22.09 14.34 5.38
C PRO A 423 -22.23 15.15 4.08
N THR A 424 -21.13 15.27 3.35
CA THR A 424 -21.05 15.99 2.08
C THR A 424 -20.36 15.12 1.02
N LYS A 425 -20.54 15.50 -0.25
CA LYS A 425 -20.10 14.68 -1.38
C LYS A 425 -19.30 15.49 -2.38
N ASN A 426 -18.63 14.77 -3.28
CA ASN A 426 -17.99 15.31 -4.46
C ASN A 426 -16.92 16.37 -4.17
N HIS A 427 -16.12 16.17 -3.13
CA HIS A 427 -14.99 17.05 -2.84
C HIS A 427 -13.86 16.79 -3.84
N ASN A 428 -13.38 17.85 -4.47
CA ASN A 428 -12.12 17.80 -5.18
C ASN A 428 -10.96 17.74 -4.18
N TRP A 429 -9.91 17.03 -4.54
CA TRP A 429 -8.69 16.83 -3.79
C TRP A 429 -7.51 16.73 -4.74
N HIS A 430 -6.43 17.44 -4.40
CA HIS A 430 -5.28 17.60 -5.28
C HIS A 430 -3.98 17.63 -4.47
N VAL A 431 -2.87 17.26 -5.12
CA VAL A 431 -1.53 17.59 -4.62
C VAL A 431 -1.13 18.96 -5.16
N HIS A 432 -0.73 19.85 -4.28
CA HIS A 432 -0.31 21.21 -4.59
C HIS A 432 1.21 21.35 -4.62
N SER A 433 1.70 22.42 -5.22
CA SER A 433 3.14 22.58 -5.49
C SER A 433 3.98 22.79 -4.22
N TYR A 434 3.43 23.44 -3.19
CA TYR A 434 4.19 23.81 -1.98
C TYR A 434 3.58 23.23 -0.70
N PRO A 435 4.36 23.10 0.38
CA PRO A 435 3.84 22.77 1.70
C PRO A 435 2.96 23.90 2.26
N ILE A 436 2.23 23.60 3.34
CA ILE A 436 1.42 24.59 4.08
C ILE A 436 2.32 25.51 4.91
N SER A 437 1.86 26.74 5.20
CA SER A 437 2.63 27.76 5.94
C SER A 437 2.59 27.66 7.45
N SER A 438 1.65 26.88 8.00
CA SER A 438 1.61 26.46 9.39
C SER A 438 0.74 25.22 9.51
N GLU A 439 1.10 24.35 10.44
CA GLU A 439 0.25 23.23 10.83
C GLU A 439 -0.89 23.68 11.76
N ARG A 440 -0.78 24.87 12.36
CA ARG A 440 -1.79 25.42 13.27
C ARG A 440 -3.04 25.89 12.52
N ASP A 441 -4.16 25.86 13.22
CA ASP A 441 -5.45 26.30 12.67
C ASP A 441 -5.73 27.79 12.78
N ASP A 442 -4.99 28.52 13.63
CA ASP A 442 -5.11 29.97 13.75
C ASP A 442 -4.58 30.71 12.50
N ASP A 443 -3.75 30.05 11.68
CA ASP A 443 -3.41 30.50 10.34
C ASP A 443 -4.52 30.15 9.32
N VAL A 444 -5.49 31.06 9.19
CA VAL A 444 -6.57 30.97 8.20
C VAL A 444 -6.06 30.90 6.75
N ARG A 445 -4.81 31.34 6.49
CA ARG A 445 -4.20 31.33 5.16
C ARG A 445 -3.34 30.10 4.90
N ARG A 446 -3.21 29.15 5.83
CA ARG A 446 -2.30 28.00 5.70
C ARG A 446 -2.47 27.19 4.42
N CYS A 447 -3.70 27.00 3.96
CA CYS A 447 -3.95 26.24 2.74
C CYS A 447 -3.74 27.08 1.48
N SER A 448 -3.69 28.41 1.57
CA SER A 448 -3.47 29.29 0.40
C SER A 448 -2.01 29.31 -0.03
N THR A 449 -1.07 29.07 0.89
CA THR A 449 0.37 29.10 0.63
C THR A 449 0.86 27.90 -0.19
N THR A 450 0.04 26.86 -0.36
CA THR A 450 0.33 25.70 -1.19
C THR A 450 0.35 26.01 -2.70
N GLN A 451 -0.15 27.19 -3.10
CA GLN A 451 -0.28 27.67 -4.49
C GLN A 451 -1.11 26.75 -5.40
N GLY A 452 -0.78 26.63 -6.68
CA GLY A 452 -1.50 25.81 -7.65
C GLY A 452 -1.22 24.30 -7.50
N HIS A 453 -1.91 23.51 -8.32
CA HIS A 453 -1.70 22.07 -8.39
C HIS A 453 -0.26 21.73 -8.80
N TRP A 454 0.20 20.55 -8.43
CA TRP A 454 1.50 20.07 -8.84
C TRP A 454 1.46 19.61 -10.31
N ASN A 455 2.13 20.37 -11.18
CA ASN A 455 2.12 20.15 -12.63
C ASN A 455 3.54 20.13 -13.22
N PRO A 456 4.37 19.12 -12.89
CA PRO A 456 5.77 19.06 -13.31
C PRO A 456 5.94 18.82 -14.82
N PHE A 457 4.87 18.44 -15.53
CA PHE A 457 4.88 18.18 -16.97
C PHE A 457 4.31 19.34 -17.80
N ASN A 458 3.97 20.47 -17.16
CA ASN A 458 3.41 21.66 -17.79
C ASN A 458 2.19 21.34 -18.67
N ILE A 459 1.27 20.53 -18.15
CA ILE A 459 0.00 20.25 -18.79
C ILE A 459 -0.79 21.56 -18.87
N ASN A 460 -1.26 21.91 -20.07
CA ASN A 460 -2.06 23.13 -20.26
C ASN A 460 -3.49 22.90 -19.76
N THR A 461 -3.83 23.48 -18.61
CA THR A 461 -5.16 23.39 -18.00
C THR A 461 -6.18 24.36 -18.60
N GLU A 462 -5.73 25.36 -19.36
CA GLU A 462 -6.60 26.37 -19.99
C GLU A 462 -7.16 25.88 -21.34
N ASP A 463 -6.49 24.92 -21.98
CA ASP A 463 -6.98 24.31 -23.21
C ASP A 463 -8.17 23.38 -22.94
N ASN A 464 -9.17 23.43 -23.81
CA ASN A 464 -10.37 22.59 -23.72
C ASN A 464 -10.07 21.08 -23.70
N SER A 465 -8.90 20.64 -24.19
CA SER A 465 -8.46 19.25 -24.14
C SER A 465 -8.26 18.75 -22.72
N TYR A 466 -7.95 19.63 -21.76
CA TYR A 466 -7.83 19.25 -20.36
C TYR A 466 -9.16 18.74 -19.82
N ALA A 467 -10.21 19.57 -19.90
CA ALA A 467 -11.55 19.22 -19.44
C ALA A 467 -12.15 18.01 -20.18
N LEU A 468 -11.75 17.78 -21.43
CA LEU A 468 -12.23 16.65 -22.24
C LEU A 468 -11.50 15.33 -21.96
N TYR A 469 -10.19 15.38 -21.70
CA TYR A 469 -9.34 14.19 -21.74
C TYR A 469 -8.59 13.89 -20.44
N CYS A 470 -8.51 14.83 -19.49
CA CYS A 470 -8.04 14.51 -18.16
C CYS A 470 -9.09 13.62 -17.47
N GLY A 471 -8.74 12.35 -17.25
CA GLY A 471 -9.66 11.39 -16.67
C GLY A 471 -9.02 10.01 -16.43
N PRO A 472 -9.76 9.06 -15.82
CA PRO A 472 -9.26 7.72 -15.54
C PRO A 472 -8.79 6.95 -16.79
N SER A 473 -9.38 7.23 -17.96
CA SER A 473 -9.01 6.60 -19.23
C SER A 473 -7.73 7.17 -19.86
N SER A 474 -7.32 8.38 -19.48
CA SER A 474 -6.11 9.03 -19.99
C SER A 474 -5.44 9.87 -18.89
N PRO A 475 -4.94 9.23 -17.82
CA PRO A 475 -4.46 9.94 -16.64
C PRO A 475 -3.20 10.77 -16.90
N LEU A 476 -2.45 10.48 -17.96
CA LEU A 476 -1.30 11.29 -18.40
C LEU A 476 -1.71 12.61 -19.07
N SER A 477 -3.00 12.79 -19.40
CA SER A 477 -3.55 14.08 -19.85
C SER A 477 -3.83 15.05 -18.71
N CYS A 478 -3.75 14.59 -17.46
CA CYS A 478 -4.00 15.39 -16.27
C CYS A 478 -2.73 16.01 -15.71
N GLU A 479 -2.87 17.10 -14.97
CA GLU A 479 -1.82 17.53 -14.05
C GLU A 479 -1.52 16.38 -13.08
N VAL A 480 -0.26 16.21 -12.69
CA VAL A 480 0.13 15.10 -11.82
C VAL A 480 -0.58 15.19 -10.47
N GLY A 481 -0.81 16.40 -9.96
CA GLY A 481 -1.54 16.66 -8.73
C GLY A 481 -3.06 16.57 -8.84
N ASP A 482 -3.65 16.46 -10.03
CA ASP A 482 -5.12 16.41 -10.18
C ASP A 482 -5.66 14.99 -9.97
N PHE A 483 -5.82 14.60 -8.71
CA PHE A 483 -6.31 13.27 -8.36
C PHE A 483 -7.83 13.11 -8.50
N SER A 484 -8.58 14.21 -8.46
CA SER A 484 -10.04 14.14 -8.58
C SER A 484 -10.48 13.79 -9.99
N ASN A 485 -9.90 14.46 -10.99
CA ASN A 485 -10.20 14.12 -12.38
C ASN A 485 -9.56 12.79 -12.79
N LYS A 486 -8.33 12.48 -12.36
CA LYS A 486 -7.69 11.18 -12.66
C LYS A 486 -8.45 9.98 -12.11
N TYR A 487 -9.12 10.12 -10.97
CA TYR A 487 -9.79 9.02 -10.28
C TYR A 487 -11.26 9.35 -10.06
N SER A 488 -11.54 9.96 -8.92
CA SER A 488 -12.84 10.43 -8.54
C SER A 488 -12.68 11.48 -7.44
N THR A 489 -13.72 12.28 -7.29
CA THR A 489 -13.94 13.05 -6.06
C THR A 489 -14.10 12.11 -4.87
N ILE A 490 -14.01 12.70 -3.68
CA ILE A 490 -14.17 11.98 -2.40
C ILE A 490 -15.39 12.50 -1.65
N ASN A 491 -15.94 11.67 -0.76
CA ASN A 491 -17.02 12.07 0.14
C ASN A 491 -16.47 12.21 1.55
N LEU A 492 -17.09 13.09 2.35
CA LEU A 492 -16.74 13.27 3.75
C LEU A 492 -17.98 12.97 4.60
N SER A 493 -17.90 11.96 5.45
CA SER A 493 -18.91 11.67 6.48
C SER A 493 -18.38 12.09 7.85
N HIS A 494 -19.26 12.19 8.85
CA HIS A 494 -18.84 12.37 10.25
C HIS A 494 -18.56 11.04 10.97
N ASN A 495 -18.76 9.90 10.30
CA ASN A 495 -18.54 8.59 10.88
C ASN A 495 -17.09 8.12 10.65
N VAL A 496 -16.21 8.55 11.54
CA VAL A 496 -14.77 8.25 11.44
C VAL A 496 -14.50 6.75 11.36
N GLY A 497 -13.66 6.35 10.40
CA GLY A 497 -13.20 4.98 10.22
C GLY A 497 -14.22 4.03 9.58
N ARG A 498 -15.38 4.51 9.13
CA ARG A 498 -16.37 3.69 8.41
C ARG A 498 -16.01 3.51 6.94
N VAL A 499 -16.65 2.53 6.30
CA VAL A 499 -16.38 2.20 4.89
C VAL A 499 -16.53 3.40 3.95
N GLU A 500 -17.49 4.30 4.20
CA GLU A 500 -17.77 5.46 3.34
C GLU A 500 -16.71 6.56 3.42
N ALA A 501 -15.85 6.54 4.44
CA ALA A 501 -14.74 7.46 4.63
C ALA A 501 -13.47 7.02 3.87
N LYS A 502 -13.48 5.79 3.33
CA LYS A 502 -12.29 5.13 2.82
C LYS A 502 -12.30 5.02 1.30
N HIS A 503 -11.13 5.26 0.71
CA HIS A 503 -10.91 5.09 -0.72
C HIS A 503 -9.57 4.40 -0.98
N PHE A 504 -9.51 3.60 -2.05
CA PHE A 504 -8.26 3.02 -2.53
C PHE A 504 -8.13 3.17 -4.03
N PHE A 505 -7.07 3.84 -4.46
CA PHE A 505 -6.76 4.11 -5.85
C PHE A 505 -5.37 3.55 -6.21
N THR A 506 -5.14 3.36 -7.51
CA THR A 506 -3.81 3.03 -8.04
C THR A 506 -3.45 4.04 -9.11
N ASP A 507 -2.45 4.88 -8.85
CA ASP A 507 -1.96 5.88 -9.78
C ASP A 507 -0.89 5.30 -10.70
N VAL A 508 -1.05 5.54 -12.00
CA VAL A 508 -0.16 5.02 -13.05
C VAL A 508 0.72 6.10 -13.67
N THR A 509 0.69 7.33 -13.17
CA THR A 509 1.42 8.49 -13.73
C THR A 509 2.84 8.66 -13.19
N SER A 510 3.22 7.90 -12.14
CA SER A 510 4.53 7.92 -11.45
C SER A 510 4.80 9.19 -10.64
N TRP A 511 5.31 9.04 -9.40
CA TRP A 511 5.44 10.16 -8.46
C TRP A 511 6.82 10.37 -7.79
N LEU A 512 7.82 9.52 -8.04
CA LEU A 512 9.21 9.69 -7.56
C LEU A 512 10.16 9.34 -8.71
N PRO A 513 11.11 10.21 -9.11
CA PRO A 513 12.24 10.66 -8.26
C PRO A 513 12.59 12.18 -8.29
N ASP A 514 13.49 12.58 -7.38
CA ASP A 514 14.09 13.90 -7.04
C ASP A 514 13.18 15.11 -6.74
N SER A 515 11.94 15.14 -7.25
CA SER A 515 10.98 16.25 -7.05
C SER A 515 9.53 15.79 -6.80
N GLY A 516 9.39 14.57 -6.27
CA GLY A 516 8.11 13.89 -6.11
C GLY A 516 7.13 14.51 -5.12
N ILE A 517 6.19 13.71 -4.61
CA ILE A 517 5.11 14.21 -3.75
C ILE A 517 5.56 14.60 -2.33
N ILE A 518 6.69 14.07 -1.84
CA ILE A 518 7.20 14.37 -0.50
C ILE A 518 7.67 15.83 -0.46
N GLY A 519 7.31 16.55 0.60
CA GLY A 519 7.57 18.00 0.74
C GLY A 519 6.51 18.88 0.07
N ARG A 520 5.46 18.29 -0.49
CA ARG A 520 4.28 18.99 -1.03
C ARG A 520 3.12 18.91 -0.06
N SER A 521 1.92 19.32 -0.49
CA SER A 521 0.71 19.21 0.32
C SER A 521 -0.46 18.64 -0.46
N VAL A 522 -1.38 18.00 0.25
CA VAL A 522 -2.72 17.68 -0.28
C VAL A 522 -3.67 18.78 0.15
N VAL A 523 -4.56 19.19 -0.73
CA VAL A 523 -5.67 20.12 -0.45
C VAL A 523 -6.98 19.44 -0.78
N ILE A 524 -7.97 19.60 0.10
CA ILE A 524 -9.36 19.19 -0.09
C ILE A 524 -10.20 20.46 -0.28
N HIS A 525 -11.03 20.45 -1.31
CA HIS A 525 -11.88 21.56 -1.69
C HIS A 525 -13.31 21.39 -1.15
N GLN A 526 -14.13 22.41 -1.30
CA GLN A 526 -15.53 22.39 -0.87
C GLN A 526 -16.33 21.30 -1.60
N ALA A 527 -17.44 20.89 -0.98
CA ALA A 527 -18.38 19.92 -1.53
C ALA A 527 -18.89 20.35 -2.91
N ASP A 528 -19.42 19.38 -3.67
CA ASP A 528 -19.99 19.59 -5.00
C ASP A 528 -19.03 20.29 -5.96
N GLN A 529 -17.76 19.88 -5.90
CA GLN A 529 -16.65 20.41 -6.70
C GLN A 529 -16.42 21.92 -6.51
N GLY A 530 -16.85 22.48 -5.38
CA GLY A 530 -16.67 23.90 -5.07
C GLY A 530 -15.20 24.31 -5.00
N GLY A 531 -14.86 25.48 -5.54
CA GLY A 531 -13.48 25.97 -5.61
C GLY A 531 -12.75 26.21 -4.27
N PRO A 532 -13.40 26.69 -3.18
CA PRO A 532 -12.72 26.99 -1.93
C PRO A 532 -11.99 25.79 -1.29
N ARG A 533 -10.84 26.04 -0.66
CA ARG A 533 -10.05 25.03 0.07
C ARG A 533 -10.62 24.88 1.49
N ILE A 534 -10.96 23.67 1.91
CA ILE A 534 -11.52 23.41 3.25
C ILE A 534 -10.55 22.71 4.20
N ALA A 535 -9.56 21.99 3.66
CA ALA A 535 -8.54 21.33 4.45
C ALA A 535 -7.25 21.16 3.64
N CYS A 536 -6.12 21.07 4.32
CA CYS A 536 -4.83 20.78 3.70
C CYS A 536 -3.88 20.11 4.68
N ALA A 537 -2.90 19.38 4.16
CA ALA A 537 -1.90 18.69 4.95
C ALA A 537 -0.59 18.52 4.18
N ASN A 538 0.55 18.65 4.86
CA ASN A 538 1.85 18.31 4.28
C ASN A 538 1.98 16.81 4.01
N ILE A 539 2.67 16.48 2.92
CA ILE A 539 3.04 15.11 2.56
C ILE A 539 4.46 14.87 3.04
N THR A 540 4.60 14.03 4.05
CA THR A 540 5.90 13.69 4.67
C THR A 540 6.23 12.22 4.47
N MET A 541 7.50 11.83 4.57
CA MET A 541 7.91 10.43 4.46
C MET A 541 7.44 9.66 5.70
N VAL A 542 7.02 8.41 5.51
CA VAL A 542 6.77 7.49 6.62
C VAL A 542 7.98 6.57 6.76
N ARG A 543 8.66 6.70 7.91
CA ARG A 543 9.80 5.86 8.25
C ARG A 543 9.32 4.48 8.69
N VAL A 544 10.01 3.45 8.22
CA VAL A 544 9.64 2.08 8.53
C VAL A 544 10.16 1.74 9.92
N ALA A 545 9.27 1.28 10.80
CA ALA A 545 9.63 1.02 12.18
C ALA A 545 10.59 -0.15 12.31
N LYS A 546 11.66 0.07 13.09
CA LYS A 546 12.64 -0.93 13.50
C LYS A 546 12.94 -0.78 14.98
N ALA A 547 13.11 -1.89 15.66
CA ALA A 547 13.44 -1.92 17.07
C ALA A 547 14.35 -3.10 17.38
N SER A 548 15.15 -2.92 18.42
CA SER A 548 16.20 -3.84 18.82
C SER A 548 16.25 -3.96 20.33
N LEU A 549 16.71 -5.10 20.82
CA LEU A 549 17.03 -5.23 22.23
C LEU A 549 18.19 -4.32 22.61
N GLY A 550 18.06 -3.67 23.76
CA GLY A 550 19.11 -2.97 24.45
C GLY A 550 20.01 -3.91 25.28
N SER A 551 20.59 -3.36 26.34
CA SER A 551 21.43 -4.15 27.25
C SER A 551 20.61 -5.17 28.04
N TRP A 552 21.19 -6.36 28.24
CA TRP A 552 20.57 -7.42 29.02
C TRP A 552 20.87 -7.28 30.51
N PHE A 553 19.85 -7.53 31.34
CA PHE A 553 19.90 -7.50 32.79
C PHE A 553 19.36 -8.80 33.41
N GLY A 554 19.62 -9.02 34.70
CA GLY A 554 19.16 -10.19 35.44
C GLY A 554 20.26 -11.22 35.74
N PRO A 555 19.96 -12.23 36.59
CA PRO A 555 20.95 -13.16 37.14
C PRO A 555 21.41 -14.25 36.17
N GLY A 556 20.70 -14.49 35.06
CA GLY A 556 21.06 -15.52 34.08
C GLY A 556 22.17 -15.11 33.12
N THR A 557 22.65 -16.07 32.32
CA THR A 557 23.72 -15.85 31.31
C THR A 557 23.19 -15.69 29.89
N SER A 558 21.91 -15.96 29.63
CA SER A 558 21.31 -15.91 28.28
C SER A 558 21.54 -14.55 27.64
N ASN A 559 22.01 -14.47 26.41
CA ASN A 559 22.26 -13.19 25.74
C ASN A 559 21.98 -13.29 24.26
N GLY A 560 22.40 -12.30 23.49
CA GLY A 560 22.20 -12.22 22.04
C GLY A 560 21.32 -11.05 21.67
N GLN A 561 20.68 -11.12 20.51
CA GLN A 561 19.89 -10.04 19.94
C GLN A 561 18.53 -10.53 19.47
N VAL A 562 17.50 -9.72 19.71
CA VAL A 562 16.24 -9.85 18.99
C VAL A 562 15.99 -8.51 18.30
N SER A 563 15.71 -8.55 17.00
CA SER A 563 15.34 -7.37 16.22
C SER A 563 13.94 -7.53 15.64
N PHE A 564 13.23 -6.42 15.57
CA PHE A 564 11.88 -6.30 15.08
C PHE A 564 11.87 -5.28 13.94
N SER A 565 11.27 -5.64 12.82
CA SER A 565 11.18 -4.72 11.69
C SER A 565 9.91 -4.96 10.89
N GLN A 566 9.35 -3.89 10.33
CA GLN A 566 8.33 -4.00 9.30
C GLN A 566 8.98 -3.73 7.94
N ALA A 567 8.53 -4.38 6.87
CA ALA A 567 9.01 -4.08 5.51
C ALA A 567 8.29 -2.85 4.92
N VAL A 568 7.05 -2.64 5.35
CA VAL A 568 6.18 -1.51 4.99
C VAL A 568 5.45 -1.04 6.24
N PRO A 569 5.13 0.26 6.38
CA PRO A 569 4.27 0.74 7.45
C PRO A 569 2.97 -0.08 7.52
N ARG A 570 2.53 -0.45 8.73
CA ARG A 570 1.34 -1.30 8.97
C ARG A 570 1.43 -2.73 8.40
N GLY A 571 2.58 -3.14 7.89
CA GLY A 571 2.82 -4.53 7.47
C GLY A 571 3.06 -5.46 8.66
N PRO A 572 3.21 -6.78 8.40
CA PRO A 572 3.57 -7.73 9.45
C PRO A 572 4.97 -7.43 10.00
N THR A 573 5.16 -7.71 11.29
CA THR A 573 6.46 -7.57 11.94
C THR A 573 7.29 -8.82 11.73
N ILE A 574 8.49 -8.63 11.18
CA ILE A 574 9.54 -9.65 11.13
C ILE A 574 10.31 -9.60 12.45
N ILE A 575 10.38 -10.74 13.13
CA ILE A 575 11.09 -10.93 14.40
C ILE A 575 12.30 -11.82 14.11
N ASN A 576 13.51 -11.26 14.15
CA ASN A 576 14.74 -12.04 14.03
C ASN A 576 15.29 -12.29 15.43
N VAL A 577 15.38 -13.55 15.81
CA VAL A 577 15.80 -14.03 17.13
C VAL A 577 17.18 -14.65 16.99
N GLU A 578 18.14 -14.16 17.77
CA GLU A 578 19.47 -14.73 17.93
C GLU A 578 19.82 -14.78 19.42
N LEU A 579 19.45 -15.86 20.09
CA LEU A 579 19.71 -16.05 21.52
C LEU A 579 20.79 -17.11 21.74
N MET A 580 21.69 -16.84 22.67
CA MET A 580 22.82 -17.69 23.03
C MET A 580 22.87 -17.90 24.55
N ASN A 581 23.71 -18.83 25.00
CA ASN A 581 23.92 -19.14 26.42
C ASN A 581 22.62 -19.47 27.17
N LEU A 582 21.67 -20.10 26.48
CA LEU A 582 20.40 -20.58 27.06
C LEU A 582 20.61 -21.76 28.01
N ASN A 583 21.69 -22.52 27.79
CA ASN A 583 22.19 -23.60 28.65
C ASN A 583 21.15 -24.67 29.01
N SER A 584 20.14 -24.88 28.16
CA SER A 584 19.00 -25.77 28.43
C SER A 584 18.22 -25.40 29.72
N LEU A 585 18.37 -24.16 30.19
CA LEU A 585 17.66 -23.61 31.36
C LEU A 585 16.47 -22.73 30.97
N ALA A 586 16.47 -22.21 29.74
CA ALA A 586 15.46 -21.29 29.24
C ALA A 586 14.13 -22.01 28.94
N GLY A 587 13.03 -21.30 29.18
CA GLY A 587 11.66 -21.73 28.92
C GLY A 587 10.99 -20.84 27.89
N GLY A 588 10.07 -19.98 28.32
CA GLY A 588 9.40 -19.01 27.44
C GLY A 588 10.13 -17.69 27.32
N TYR A 589 9.70 -16.86 26.38
CA TYR A 589 10.14 -15.47 26.26
C TYR A 589 9.02 -14.58 25.73
N HIS A 590 8.82 -13.45 26.39
CA HIS A 590 7.65 -12.60 26.24
C HIS A 590 8.02 -11.13 26.26
N VAL A 591 7.22 -10.30 25.58
CA VAL A 591 7.22 -8.85 25.79
C VAL A 591 6.43 -8.55 27.06
N HIS A 592 7.02 -7.79 27.97
CA HIS A 592 6.43 -7.33 29.22
C HIS A 592 5.92 -5.89 29.10
N ILE A 593 5.07 -5.46 30.04
CA ILE A 593 4.35 -4.19 29.90
C ILE A 593 5.28 -2.97 29.97
N LEU A 594 6.23 -2.92 30.91
CA LEU A 594 7.05 -1.72 31.13
C LEU A 594 8.51 -1.91 30.68
N PRO A 595 9.20 -0.80 30.35
CA PRO A 595 10.64 -0.81 30.20
C PRO A 595 11.33 -0.96 31.57
N ILE A 596 12.57 -1.46 31.52
CA ILE A 596 13.43 -1.67 32.66
C ILE A 596 13.62 -0.36 33.42
N LYS A 597 13.45 -0.42 34.74
CA LYS A 597 13.74 0.71 35.62
C LYS A 597 15.26 0.85 35.77
N PRO A 598 15.87 1.98 35.36
CA PRO A 598 17.30 2.20 35.55
C PRO A 598 17.69 2.05 37.02
N GLU A 599 18.90 1.53 37.26
CA GLU A 599 19.51 1.42 38.60
C GLU A 599 18.77 0.54 39.61
N SER A 600 17.73 -0.19 39.18
CA SER A 600 17.07 -1.18 40.02
C SER A 600 18.00 -2.35 40.32
N VAL A 601 18.04 -2.79 41.58
CA VAL A 601 18.74 -4.00 42.02
C VAL A 601 18.09 -5.30 41.49
N SER A 602 16.82 -5.24 41.08
CA SER A 602 16.07 -6.37 40.53
C SER A 602 15.33 -5.95 39.24
N PRO A 603 16.06 -5.57 38.19
CA PRO A 603 15.51 -4.87 37.03
C PRO A 603 14.40 -5.64 36.32
N CYS A 604 14.47 -6.98 36.33
CA CYS A 604 13.48 -7.84 35.67
C CYS A 604 12.30 -8.24 36.55
N SER A 605 12.17 -7.79 37.81
CA SER A 605 11.12 -8.27 38.73
C SER A 605 9.70 -7.84 38.32
N ASP A 606 8.67 -8.55 38.82
CA ASP A 606 7.26 -8.22 38.57
C ASP A 606 6.95 -6.77 38.96
N ALA A 607 7.50 -6.28 40.08
CA ALA A 607 7.29 -4.91 40.54
C ALA A 607 7.90 -3.84 39.62
N ASN A 608 8.94 -4.17 38.85
CA ASN A 608 9.64 -3.19 38.01
C ASN A 608 9.15 -3.14 36.57
N ILE A 609 8.86 -4.30 35.98
CA ILE A 609 8.47 -4.39 34.55
C ILE A 609 7.06 -4.95 34.30
N LEU A 610 6.32 -5.28 35.37
CA LEU A 610 4.97 -5.88 35.34
C LEU A 610 4.91 -7.19 34.53
N GLY A 611 3.71 -7.73 34.30
CA GLY A 611 3.47 -8.97 33.58
C GLY A 611 3.63 -8.87 32.06
N HIS A 612 3.10 -9.88 31.35
CA HIS A 612 3.13 -9.96 29.90
C HIS A 612 2.30 -8.84 29.25
N PHE A 613 2.72 -8.39 28.07
CA PHE A 613 2.00 -7.38 27.31
C PHE A 613 0.77 -8.00 26.61
N ASN A 614 -0.41 -7.74 27.19
CA ASN A 614 -1.69 -8.27 26.75
C ASN A 614 -2.78 -7.17 26.71
N PRO A 615 -2.67 -6.22 25.77
CA PRO A 615 -3.57 -5.05 25.74
C PRO A 615 -5.03 -5.39 25.42
N PHE A 616 -5.29 -6.59 24.86
CA PHE A 616 -6.64 -7.05 24.53
C PHE A 616 -7.27 -7.94 25.62
N ASN A 617 -6.60 -8.08 26.78
CA ASN A 617 -7.04 -8.96 27.87
C ASN A 617 -7.38 -10.37 27.38
N TRP A 618 -6.55 -10.91 26.47
CA TRP A 618 -6.70 -12.27 25.97
C TRP A 618 -6.65 -13.26 27.14
N ASN A 619 -7.66 -14.12 27.24
CA ASN A 619 -7.65 -15.17 28.24
C ASN A 619 -6.66 -16.25 27.83
N ILE A 620 -5.49 -16.26 28.48
CA ILE A 620 -4.39 -17.21 28.24
C ILE A 620 -4.79 -18.68 28.33
N SER A 621 -5.86 -19.01 29.07
CA SER A 621 -6.37 -20.39 29.17
C SER A 621 -6.95 -20.90 27.84
N ASN A 622 -7.30 -19.99 26.93
CA ASN A 622 -7.80 -20.31 25.59
C ASN A 622 -6.66 -20.41 24.55
N SER A 623 -5.43 -20.04 24.92
CA SER A 623 -4.29 -20.13 24.01
C SER A 623 -4.00 -21.60 23.68
N PRO A 624 -3.83 -21.95 22.40
CA PRO A 624 -3.38 -23.29 22.01
C PRO A 624 -1.96 -23.57 22.54
N ALA A 625 -1.53 -24.84 22.46
CA ALA A 625 -0.15 -25.21 22.80
C ALA A 625 0.87 -24.38 21.98
N PRO A 626 2.08 -24.11 22.52
CA PRO A 626 3.08 -23.30 21.83
C PRO A 626 3.32 -23.72 20.37
N ALA A 627 3.48 -22.74 19.47
CA ALA A 627 3.65 -22.89 18.02
C ALA A 627 2.47 -23.49 17.23
N THR A 628 1.39 -23.93 17.89
CA THR A 628 0.28 -24.61 17.21
C THR A 628 -0.80 -23.64 16.68
N GLY A 629 -1.18 -22.64 17.48
CA GLY A 629 -2.23 -21.68 17.14
C GLY A 629 -1.81 -20.60 16.15
N THR A 630 -2.77 -19.82 15.67
CA THR A 630 -2.50 -18.58 14.92
C THR A 630 -2.11 -17.46 15.88
N VAL A 631 -1.37 -16.45 15.39
CA VAL A 631 -0.83 -15.37 16.25
C VAL A 631 -1.91 -14.62 17.03
N ASP A 632 -3.12 -14.59 16.46
CA ASP A 632 -4.28 -13.91 16.98
C ASP A 632 -4.97 -14.65 18.15
N GLN A 633 -4.46 -15.85 18.50
CA GLN A 633 -4.90 -16.72 19.61
C GLN A 633 -3.95 -16.70 20.83
N TYR A 634 -3.04 -15.74 20.88
CA TYR A 634 -2.10 -15.54 21.98
C TYR A 634 -2.11 -14.07 22.41
N GLU A 635 -1.51 -13.78 23.56
CA GLU A 635 -1.21 -12.41 23.95
C GLU A 635 -0.28 -11.76 22.89
N ILE A 636 -0.38 -10.45 22.64
CA ILE A 636 0.49 -9.79 21.65
C ILE A 636 1.96 -10.06 21.97
N GLY A 637 2.32 -9.95 23.26
CA GLY A 637 3.69 -10.15 23.74
C GLY A 637 4.15 -11.60 23.85
N ASP A 638 3.30 -12.62 23.62
CA ASP A 638 3.68 -14.03 23.83
C ASP A 638 4.39 -14.64 22.62
N ILE A 639 5.69 -14.37 22.50
CA ILE A 639 6.50 -14.86 21.37
C ILE A 639 6.68 -16.38 21.44
N SER A 640 6.97 -16.93 22.62
CA SER A 640 7.14 -18.37 22.78
C SER A 640 5.86 -19.18 22.54
N GLY A 641 4.70 -18.67 22.95
CA GLY A 641 3.41 -19.28 22.65
C GLY A 641 3.13 -19.27 21.15
N LYS A 642 3.42 -18.17 20.45
CA LYS A 642 3.20 -18.06 19.00
C LYS A 642 4.15 -18.91 18.15
N PHE A 643 5.42 -19.00 18.53
CA PHE A 643 6.48 -19.51 17.65
C PHE A 643 7.32 -20.66 18.22
N GLY A 644 7.14 -21.01 19.49
CA GLY A 644 7.80 -22.15 20.14
C GLY A 644 8.62 -21.79 21.37
N MET A 645 8.77 -22.76 22.26
CA MET A 645 9.52 -22.62 23.51
C MET A 645 11.04 -22.72 23.30
N LEU A 646 11.82 -22.23 24.26
CA LEU A 646 13.29 -22.34 24.29
C LEU A 646 13.80 -23.54 25.10
N PHE A 647 12.93 -24.48 25.46
CA PHE A 647 13.28 -25.66 26.27
C PHE A 647 14.40 -26.46 25.64
N ASP A 648 15.33 -26.92 26.50
CA ASP A 648 16.47 -27.77 26.14
C ASP A 648 17.47 -27.17 25.13
N LEU A 649 17.25 -25.94 24.65
CA LEU A 649 18.12 -25.28 23.69
C LEU A 649 19.36 -24.67 24.37
N LYS A 650 20.51 -24.73 23.68
CA LYS A 650 21.72 -23.97 24.05
C LYS A 650 21.76 -22.59 23.39
N GLN A 651 21.20 -22.49 22.20
CA GLN A 651 21.07 -21.29 21.38
C GLN A 651 19.82 -21.40 20.51
N SER A 652 19.30 -20.27 20.04
CA SER A 652 18.17 -20.20 19.12
C SER A 652 18.46 -19.14 18.05
N GLN A 653 18.32 -19.52 16.78
CA GLN A 653 18.36 -18.60 15.65
C GLN A 653 17.11 -18.85 14.80
N ALA A 654 16.25 -17.85 14.69
CA ALA A 654 14.99 -17.97 13.97
C ALA A 654 14.53 -16.62 13.40
N SER A 655 13.71 -16.68 12.36
CA SER A 655 13.01 -15.51 11.80
C SER A 655 11.52 -15.83 11.73
N TYR A 656 10.71 -14.99 12.37
CA TYR A 656 9.25 -15.15 12.42
C TYR A 656 8.56 -13.95 11.78
N MET A 657 7.32 -14.17 11.35
CA MET A 657 6.44 -13.12 10.85
C MET A 657 5.16 -13.08 11.68
N ASP A 658 4.90 -11.94 12.32
CA ASP A 658 3.73 -11.71 13.16
C ASP A 658 2.89 -10.53 12.61
N PRO A 659 1.75 -10.80 11.95
CA PRO A 659 0.83 -9.74 11.52
C PRO A 659 0.05 -9.07 12.66
N ASP A 660 0.09 -9.60 13.89
CA ASP A 660 -0.65 -9.06 15.06
C ASP A 660 0.28 -8.38 16.09
N MET A 661 1.57 -8.21 15.77
CA MET A 661 2.55 -7.51 16.62
C MET A 661 2.92 -6.15 16.03
N PRO A 662 2.33 -5.04 16.50
CA PRO A 662 2.63 -3.72 15.96
C PRO A 662 3.90 -3.10 16.56
N LEU A 663 4.65 -2.34 15.74
CA LEU A 663 5.78 -1.50 16.18
C LEU A 663 5.42 -0.01 16.27
N THR A 664 4.21 0.35 15.85
CA THR A 664 3.67 1.72 15.85
C THR A 664 2.21 1.68 16.30
N GLY A 665 1.66 2.83 16.66
CA GLY A 665 0.32 2.98 17.19
C GLY A 665 0.19 2.57 18.67
N PRO A 666 -1.04 2.60 19.21
CA PRO A 666 -1.31 2.53 20.65
C PRO A 666 -0.86 1.23 21.33
N TYR A 667 -0.71 0.13 20.56
CA TYR A 667 -0.28 -1.16 21.09
C TYR A 667 1.15 -1.54 20.72
N SER A 668 1.97 -0.55 20.35
CA SER A 668 3.37 -0.80 20.03
C SER A 668 4.10 -1.56 21.15
N ILE A 669 4.93 -2.52 20.76
CA ILE A 669 5.87 -3.19 21.67
C ILE A 669 7.15 -2.37 21.92
N VAL A 670 7.38 -1.30 21.15
CA VAL A 670 8.52 -0.40 21.33
C VAL A 670 8.36 0.40 22.62
N GLY A 671 9.44 0.58 23.38
CA GLY A 671 9.41 1.22 24.70
C GLY A 671 9.00 0.27 25.83
N ARG A 672 8.95 -1.04 25.56
CA ARG A 672 8.68 -2.10 26.53
C ARG A 672 9.92 -2.97 26.72
N SER A 673 9.82 -4.06 27.48
CA SER A 673 10.93 -5.00 27.70
C SER A 673 10.62 -6.39 27.18
N LEU A 674 11.64 -7.11 26.70
CA LEU A 674 11.60 -8.54 26.44
C LEU A 674 12.18 -9.28 27.65
N VAL A 675 11.53 -10.36 28.08
CA VAL A 675 12.00 -11.23 29.17
C VAL A 675 12.17 -12.65 28.65
N VAL A 676 13.33 -13.25 28.93
CA VAL A 676 13.55 -14.70 28.83
C VAL A 676 13.28 -15.29 30.22
N HIS A 677 12.50 -16.37 30.27
CA HIS A 677 12.18 -17.08 31.49
C HIS A 677 12.99 -18.37 31.60
N TYR A 678 13.22 -18.83 32.83
CA TYR A 678 13.63 -20.19 33.11
C TYR A 678 12.50 -21.18 32.81
N ALA A 679 12.84 -22.46 32.71
CA ALA A 679 11.86 -23.52 32.46
C ALA A 679 10.75 -23.61 33.54
N ASN A 680 11.04 -23.16 34.77
CA ASN A 680 10.06 -23.07 35.87
C ASN A 680 9.18 -21.81 35.82
N GLY A 681 9.32 -20.96 34.80
CA GLY A 681 8.56 -19.71 34.61
C GLY A 681 9.15 -18.48 35.30
N SER A 682 10.13 -18.64 36.20
CA SER A 682 10.81 -17.50 36.82
C SER A 682 11.63 -16.72 35.79
N ARG A 683 11.79 -15.41 36.01
CA ARG A 683 12.44 -14.52 35.03
C ARG A 683 13.96 -14.71 35.06
N MET A 684 14.54 -15.01 33.90
CA MET A 684 15.98 -15.27 33.75
C MET A 684 16.73 -13.98 33.46
N ARG A 685 16.36 -13.30 32.37
CA ARG A 685 16.94 -12.02 31.97
C ARG A 685 15.95 -11.18 31.19
N CYS A 686 16.20 -9.88 31.16
CA CYS A 686 15.37 -8.92 30.45
C CYS A 686 16.21 -7.88 29.70
N ALA A 687 15.67 -7.31 28.63
CA ALA A 687 16.25 -6.20 27.89
C ALA A 687 15.14 -5.30 27.33
N ASP A 688 15.36 -4.00 27.27
CA ASP A 688 14.40 -3.07 26.65
C ASP A 688 14.34 -3.25 25.13
N ILE A 689 13.15 -3.11 24.57
CA ILE A 689 12.88 -3.04 23.14
C ILE A 689 12.89 -1.56 22.76
N SER A 690 14.01 -1.11 22.22
CA SER A 690 14.21 0.30 21.86
C SER A 690 14.08 0.48 20.35
N ALA A 691 13.45 1.58 19.93
CA ALA A 691 13.45 1.95 18.52
C ALA A 691 14.89 2.18 18.04
N ASP A 692 15.20 1.65 16.86
CA ASP A 692 16.49 1.88 16.24
C ASP A 692 16.65 3.36 15.89
N ARG A 693 17.90 3.85 15.93
CA ARG A 693 18.21 5.19 15.45
C ARG A 693 18.21 5.19 13.93
N ASP A 694 17.32 5.96 13.32
CA ASP A 694 17.41 6.23 11.89
C ASP A 694 18.54 7.23 11.60
N THR A 695 19.12 7.15 10.41
CA THR A 695 20.36 7.87 10.07
C THR A 695 20.20 9.39 10.04
N ASP A 696 19.03 9.88 9.65
CA ASP A 696 18.65 11.29 9.65
C ASP A 696 17.72 11.67 10.82
N GLY A 697 17.45 10.72 11.73
CA GLY A 697 16.56 10.90 12.87
C GLY A 697 17.24 11.52 14.10
N GLN A 698 16.61 12.52 14.68
CA GLN A 698 17.02 13.13 15.95
C GLN A 698 16.07 12.75 17.08
N TRP A 699 16.62 12.28 18.19
CA TRP A 699 15.85 12.02 19.41
C TRP A 699 15.56 13.31 20.16
N THR A 700 14.29 13.51 20.48
CA THR A 700 13.81 14.57 21.35
C THR A 700 13.17 13.96 22.57
N ILE A 701 13.53 14.48 23.73
CA ILE A 701 13.05 14.01 25.03
C ILE A 701 12.53 15.20 25.80
N ALA A 702 11.30 15.11 26.29
CA ALA A 702 10.71 16.07 27.21
C ALA A 702 10.42 15.37 28.54
N THR A 703 10.65 16.03 29.67
CA THR A 703 10.36 15.48 31.00
C THR A 703 9.57 16.50 31.81
N ALA A 704 8.37 16.13 32.24
CA ALA A 704 7.62 16.87 33.24
C ALA A 704 7.87 16.28 34.61
N VAL A 705 8.18 17.13 35.59
CA VAL A 705 8.46 16.75 36.98
C VAL A 705 7.37 17.32 37.87
N PHE A 706 6.76 16.47 38.69
CA PHE A 706 5.70 16.81 39.62
C PHE A 706 6.25 16.77 41.05
N ASN A 707 6.06 17.85 41.80
CA ASN A 707 6.61 18.02 43.17
C ASN A 707 5.53 18.49 44.18
N GLY A 708 4.25 18.19 43.90
CA GLY A 708 3.11 18.67 44.69
C GLY A 708 2.30 17.53 45.31
N THR A 709 0.97 17.65 45.27
CA THR A 709 0.03 16.58 45.70
C THR A 709 0.24 15.29 44.92
N VAL A 710 0.67 15.40 43.66
CA VAL A 710 1.26 14.30 42.90
C VAL A 710 2.76 14.56 42.80
N THR A 711 3.55 13.52 43.01
CA THR A 711 5.00 13.52 42.86
C THR A 711 5.42 12.53 41.78
N GLY A 712 6.51 12.79 41.07
CA GLY A 712 7.07 11.86 40.07
C GLY A 712 7.31 12.52 38.72
N THR A 713 7.36 11.73 37.65
CA THR A 713 7.74 12.21 36.32
C THR A 713 6.87 11.64 35.21
N VAL A 714 6.64 12.46 34.18
CA VAL A 714 6.18 11.98 32.87
C VAL A 714 7.27 12.30 31.84
N ARG A 715 7.82 11.26 31.22
CA ARG A 715 8.91 11.36 30.25
C ARG A 715 8.39 11.01 28.86
N LEU A 716 8.64 11.87 27.88
CA LEU A 716 8.18 11.71 26.52
C LEU A 716 9.37 11.59 25.58
N HIS A 717 9.33 10.63 24.67
CA HIS A 717 10.41 10.31 23.73
C HIS A 717 9.88 10.18 22.30
N GLN A 718 10.50 10.89 21.37
CA GLN A 718 10.12 10.85 19.96
C GLN A 718 11.34 11.03 19.07
N GLN A 719 11.37 10.34 17.93
CA GLN A 719 12.35 10.59 16.88
C GLN A 719 11.73 11.53 15.84
N MET A 720 12.44 12.60 15.49
CA MET A 720 12.00 13.67 14.59
C MET A 720 12.92 13.72 13.38
N PHE A 721 12.39 14.13 12.23
CA PHE A 721 13.10 14.08 10.95
C PHE A 721 13.13 15.43 10.24
N PRO A 722 14.15 15.69 9.39
CA PRO A 722 14.28 16.94 8.64
C PRO A 722 13.13 17.25 7.68
N ASP A 723 12.41 16.24 7.21
CA ASP A 723 11.25 16.39 6.31
C ASP A 723 9.95 16.76 7.05
N GLY A 724 10.03 16.98 8.37
CA GLY A 724 8.91 17.31 9.24
C GLY A 724 8.10 16.10 9.72
N SER A 725 8.47 14.88 9.31
CA SER A 725 7.88 13.66 9.87
C SER A 725 8.39 13.40 11.30
N SER A 726 7.67 12.53 12.01
CA SER A 726 8.05 12.05 13.34
C SER A 726 7.55 10.62 13.57
N SER A 727 8.24 9.89 14.45
CA SER A 727 7.75 8.63 15.00
C SER A 727 6.55 8.89 15.92
N ASP A 728 5.85 7.82 16.30
CA ASP A 728 4.96 7.91 17.47
C ASP A 728 5.78 8.28 18.71
N ILE A 729 5.13 8.91 19.68
CA ILE A 729 5.73 9.29 20.94
C ILE A 729 5.55 8.16 21.96
N THR A 730 6.60 7.88 22.74
CA THR A 730 6.51 7.00 23.92
C THR A 730 6.40 7.87 25.16
N LEU A 731 5.36 7.66 25.97
CA LEU A 731 5.14 8.33 27.24
C LEU A 731 5.38 7.34 28.38
N GLU A 732 6.43 7.56 29.16
CA GLU A 732 6.71 6.84 30.41
C GLU A 732 6.16 7.66 31.58
N VAL A 733 5.22 7.10 32.33
CA VAL A 733 4.53 7.76 33.44
C VAL A 733 4.91 7.06 34.74
N ASP A 734 5.52 7.79 35.68
CA ASP A 734 5.84 7.34 37.04
C ASP A 734 5.34 8.41 38.01
N LEU A 735 4.06 8.30 38.42
CA LEU A 735 3.39 9.27 39.28
C LEU A 735 2.91 8.61 40.57
N GLN A 736 2.98 9.35 41.66
CA GLN A 736 2.63 8.88 43.00
C GLN A 736 1.89 9.95 43.78
N SER A 737 0.93 9.56 44.62
CA SER A 737 0.26 10.46 45.56
C SER A 737 0.61 10.12 47.01
N PRO A 738 1.37 10.95 47.73
CA PRO A 738 1.84 10.65 49.08
C PRO A 738 0.74 10.76 50.17
N THR A 739 -0.43 11.33 49.87
CA THR A 739 -1.47 11.56 50.90
C THR A 739 -2.57 10.50 50.87
N GLN A 740 -2.47 9.51 51.76
CA GLN A 740 -3.50 8.48 52.02
C GLN A 740 -4.88 9.03 52.43
N ARG A 741 -5.02 10.34 52.70
CA ARG A 741 -6.27 10.94 53.21
C ARG A 741 -7.41 11.05 52.18
N GLN A 742 -7.17 10.86 50.87
CA GLN A 742 -8.21 11.01 49.83
C GLN A 742 -8.53 9.76 48.98
N ARG A 743 -7.91 8.59 49.20
CA ARG A 743 -8.18 7.33 48.46
C ARG A 743 -8.12 7.40 46.92
N ARG A 744 -7.56 8.45 46.29
CA ARG A 744 -7.50 8.55 44.83
C ARG A 744 -6.29 7.79 44.30
N THR A 745 -6.54 6.77 43.48
CA THR A 745 -5.53 5.87 42.91
C THR A 745 -5.21 6.17 41.44
N VAL A 746 -6.00 7.03 40.81
CA VAL A 746 -5.86 7.43 39.42
C VAL A 746 -6.00 8.94 39.28
N ALA A 747 -5.48 9.49 38.19
CA ALA A 747 -5.67 10.87 37.81
C ALA A 747 -5.83 11.01 36.29
N SER A 748 -6.34 12.16 35.85
CA SER A 748 -6.39 12.50 34.43
C SER A 748 -5.18 13.33 34.04
N LEU A 749 -4.56 12.98 32.90
CA LEU A 749 -3.40 13.65 32.33
C LEU A 749 -3.81 14.56 31.18
N PHE A 750 -3.39 15.81 31.25
CA PHE A 750 -3.62 16.82 30.22
C PHE A 750 -2.34 17.58 29.87
N ILE A 751 -2.28 18.12 28.66
CA ILE A 751 -1.24 19.05 28.21
C ILE A 751 -1.91 20.43 28.05
N SER A 752 -1.34 21.50 28.60
CA SER A 752 -1.87 22.88 28.54
C SER A 752 -0.88 23.87 27.90
N ARG A 753 -1.41 25.00 27.39
CA ARG A 753 -0.63 26.02 26.63
C ARG A 753 0.25 26.95 27.47
N MET A 754 -0.02 27.14 28.77
CA MET A 754 0.72 28.12 29.58
C MET A 754 1.59 27.50 30.67
N GLY A 755 2.84 27.98 30.74
CA GLY A 755 3.75 27.80 31.86
C GLY A 755 3.22 28.48 33.12
N ALA A 756 2.65 27.73 34.06
CA ALA A 756 2.40 28.26 35.39
C ALA A 756 3.61 28.00 36.30
N ASN A 757 4.15 29.06 36.91
CA ASN A 757 5.08 28.96 38.04
C ASN A 757 4.38 28.51 39.35
N ASN A 758 3.11 28.07 39.29
CA ASN A 758 2.30 27.76 40.45
C ASN A 758 2.03 26.26 40.57
N SER A 759 2.06 25.78 41.82
CA SER A 759 1.80 24.41 42.26
C SER A 759 0.35 23.93 42.12
N GLU A 760 -0.51 24.67 41.42
CA GLU A 760 -1.94 24.37 41.25
C GLU A 760 -2.36 24.42 39.78
N CYS A 761 -3.06 23.37 39.31
CA CYS A 761 -3.60 23.27 37.94
C CYS A 761 -4.76 24.24 37.66
N ASN A 762 -5.16 25.07 38.62
CA ASN A 762 -6.30 25.99 38.51
C ASN A 762 -6.04 27.20 37.59
N ASN A 763 -4.76 27.48 37.25
CA ASN A 763 -4.34 28.66 36.49
C ASN A 763 -3.44 28.34 35.26
N VAL A 764 -3.47 27.09 34.76
CA VAL A 764 -2.56 26.58 33.71
C VAL A 764 -3.04 26.83 32.26
N GLY A 765 -4.10 27.64 32.10
CA GLY A 765 -4.73 27.93 30.80
C GLY A 765 -5.52 26.77 30.22
N ASP A 766 -6.03 26.95 29.01
CA ASP A 766 -6.83 25.92 28.32
C ASP A 766 -5.97 24.71 27.87
N THR A 767 -6.63 23.56 27.76
CA THR A 767 -6.06 22.34 27.18
C THR A 767 -5.46 22.63 25.81
N PHE A 768 -4.28 22.06 25.54
CA PHE A 768 -3.58 22.24 24.28
C PHE A 768 -4.40 21.68 23.11
N ASN A 769 -5.10 22.58 22.43
CA ASN A 769 -5.93 22.29 21.28
C ASN A 769 -5.49 23.18 20.09
N PRO A 770 -4.39 22.85 19.38
CA PRO A 770 -3.89 23.64 18.25
C PRO A 770 -4.79 23.53 17.02
N PHE A 771 -5.66 22.52 17.01
CA PHE A 771 -6.48 22.12 15.88
C PHE A 771 -7.99 22.40 16.07
N ASN A 772 -8.32 23.23 17.07
CA ASN A 772 -9.69 23.60 17.42
C ASN A 772 -10.69 22.42 17.43
N MET A 773 -10.24 21.26 17.89
CA MET A 773 -11.00 20.02 17.89
C MET A 773 -12.10 20.08 18.96
N THR A 774 -13.17 19.31 18.77
CA THR A 774 -14.22 19.16 19.77
C THR A 774 -13.70 18.38 20.99
N SER A 775 -13.68 19.04 22.16
CA SER A 775 -13.33 18.41 23.44
C SER A 775 -14.27 17.26 23.76
N LEU A 776 -13.71 16.15 24.25
CA LEU A 776 -14.46 14.93 24.59
C LEU A 776 -15.37 14.43 23.44
N SER A 777 -14.93 14.61 22.19
CA SER A 777 -15.65 14.14 21.01
C SER A 777 -15.97 12.65 21.12
N SER A 778 -17.19 12.24 20.75
CA SER A 778 -17.57 10.82 20.68
C SER A 778 -16.79 10.04 19.62
N SER A 779 -16.15 10.72 18.67
CA SER A 779 -15.24 10.12 17.69
C SER A 779 -13.81 9.94 18.20
N CYS A 780 -13.45 10.55 19.33
CA CYS A 780 -12.13 10.41 19.93
C CYS A 780 -11.96 9.02 20.58
N SER A 781 -10.90 8.30 20.18
CA SER A 781 -10.55 6.97 20.73
C SER A 781 -9.08 6.64 20.46
N LEU A 782 -8.60 5.50 20.98
CA LEU A 782 -7.29 4.96 20.62
C LEU A 782 -7.20 4.57 19.14
N GLU A 783 -8.31 4.09 18.56
CA GLU A 783 -8.40 3.74 17.15
C GLU A 783 -8.51 4.98 16.24
N ASN A 784 -9.13 6.05 16.71
CA ASN A 784 -9.33 7.30 15.98
C ASN A 784 -8.69 8.50 16.71
N PRO A 785 -7.37 8.51 16.92
CA PRO A 785 -6.73 9.52 17.75
C PRO A 785 -6.73 10.90 17.08
N LEU A 786 -6.80 10.97 15.74
CA LEU A 786 -6.86 12.23 14.99
C LEU A 786 -8.16 13.02 15.22
N SER A 787 -9.18 12.39 15.81
CA SER A 787 -10.43 13.03 16.22
C SER A 787 -10.38 13.62 17.63
N CYS A 788 -9.24 13.52 18.31
CA CYS A 788 -9.07 13.95 19.69
C CYS A 788 -8.37 15.31 19.79
N VAL A 789 -8.70 16.05 20.85
CA VAL A 789 -7.89 17.20 21.26
C VAL A 789 -6.51 16.70 21.70
N VAL A 790 -5.44 17.23 21.09
CA VAL A 790 -4.05 16.78 21.35
C VAL A 790 -3.72 16.74 22.84
N GLY A 791 -4.09 17.78 23.59
CA GLY A 791 -3.82 17.87 25.02
C GLY A 791 -4.70 17.02 25.93
N GLU A 792 -5.76 16.37 25.43
CA GLU A 792 -6.61 15.46 26.21
C GLU A 792 -6.02 14.05 26.21
N VAL A 793 -4.84 13.86 26.81
CA VAL A 793 -4.13 12.57 26.80
C VAL A 793 -5.00 11.47 27.39
N SER A 794 -5.63 11.72 28.54
CA SER A 794 -6.50 10.72 29.19
C SER A 794 -7.81 10.44 28.46
N ALA A 795 -8.29 11.32 27.58
CA ALA A 795 -9.44 11.00 26.74
C ALA A 795 -9.11 9.91 25.71
N ARG A 796 -7.83 9.80 25.32
CA ARG A 796 -7.31 8.74 24.44
C ARG A 796 -6.83 7.53 25.22
N GLN A 797 -5.86 7.75 26.11
CA GLN A 797 -5.08 6.69 26.77
C GLN A 797 -5.74 6.15 28.04
N GLY A 798 -6.82 6.79 28.49
CA GLY A 798 -7.42 6.53 29.80
C GLY A 798 -6.71 7.27 30.94
N THR A 799 -7.21 7.08 32.16
CA THR A 799 -6.62 7.68 33.36
C THR A 799 -5.26 7.07 33.68
N VAL A 800 -4.36 7.89 34.24
CA VAL A 800 -3.05 7.43 34.71
C VAL A 800 -3.13 6.95 36.16
N SER A 801 -2.32 5.95 36.50
CA SER A 801 -2.17 5.41 37.84
C SER A 801 -1.30 6.32 38.69
N LEU A 802 -1.66 6.45 39.97
CA LEU A 802 -0.86 7.13 41.00
C LEU A 802 -0.18 6.13 41.96
N THR A 803 -0.21 4.86 41.62
CA THR A 803 0.38 3.78 42.43
C THR A 803 1.36 2.92 41.64
N GLU A 804 1.32 2.98 40.31
CA GLU A 804 2.08 2.12 39.42
C GLU A 804 2.62 2.90 38.23
N ARG A 805 3.78 2.47 37.73
CA ARG A 805 4.36 2.97 36.48
C ARG A 805 3.53 2.52 35.28
N GLN A 806 3.47 3.36 34.25
CA GLN A 806 2.77 3.07 33.00
C GLN A 806 3.61 3.50 31.80
N VAL A 807 3.36 2.87 30.65
CA VAL A 807 3.93 3.29 29.36
C VAL A 807 2.83 3.31 28.30
N PHE A 808 2.76 4.41 27.56
CA PHE A 808 1.80 4.62 26.48
C PHE A 808 2.52 4.97 25.18
N THR A 809 1.89 4.66 24.06
CA THR A 809 2.28 5.14 22.73
C THR A 809 1.18 6.06 22.21
N ASP A 810 1.53 7.28 21.83
CA ASP A 810 0.57 8.25 21.26
C ASP A 810 1.06 8.67 19.86
N SER A 811 0.12 8.79 18.92
CA SER A 811 0.42 9.03 17.51
C SER A 811 0.16 10.47 17.06
N ILE A 812 -0.37 11.33 17.93
CA ILE A 812 -0.77 12.70 17.58
C ILE A 812 -0.01 13.78 18.36
N ILE A 813 0.58 13.43 19.51
CA ILE A 813 1.48 14.35 20.23
C ILE A 813 2.81 14.45 19.47
N GLN A 814 3.27 15.68 19.29
CA GLN A 814 4.56 15.98 18.65
C GLN A 814 5.39 16.86 19.60
N LEU A 815 6.66 16.52 19.81
CA LEU A 815 7.56 17.29 20.68
C LEU A 815 8.19 18.51 20.00
N SER A 816 8.03 18.62 18.68
CA SER A 816 8.40 19.78 17.86
C SER A 816 7.24 20.19 16.98
N GLY A 817 7.10 21.48 16.68
CA GLY A 817 6.04 21.99 15.79
C GLY A 817 6.34 23.36 15.15
N ASP A 818 5.60 23.65 14.06
CA ASP A 818 5.83 24.60 12.95
C ASP A 818 7.01 24.26 12.02
N ASN A 819 6.91 23.12 11.32
CA ASN A 819 7.88 22.71 10.29
C ASN A 819 7.72 23.49 8.98
N THR A 820 7.80 24.82 9.04
CA THR A 820 7.59 25.72 7.91
C THR A 820 8.92 26.34 7.50
N GLY A 821 9.64 25.63 6.65
CA GLY A 821 10.70 26.20 5.82
C GLY A 821 12.05 26.56 6.47
N THR A 822 12.27 26.52 7.80
CA THR A 822 13.64 26.48 8.42
C THR A 822 13.71 26.45 9.96
N THR A 823 12.60 26.48 10.71
CA THR A 823 12.66 26.58 12.19
C THR A 823 11.97 25.44 12.91
N GLN A 824 12.72 24.62 13.66
CA GLN A 824 12.15 23.72 14.67
C GLN A 824 11.87 24.53 15.94
N THR A 825 10.60 24.59 16.36
CA THR A 825 10.27 25.10 17.71
C THR A 825 9.96 23.92 18.61
N LEU A 826 10.65 23.82 19.75
CA LEU A 826 10.30 22.87 20.80
C LEU A 826 8.94 23.26 21.39
N MET A 827 8.08 22.27 21.60
CA MET A 827 6.78 22.50 22.21
C MET A 827 6.94 22.82 23.72
N CYS A 828 6.74 24.08 24.12
CA CYS A 828 6.67 24.48 25.52
C CYS A 828 5.23 24.33 26.03
N VAL A 829 4.95 23.22 26.72
CA VAL A 829 3.63 22.94 27.30
C VAL A 829 3.75 22.39 28.72
N CYS A 830 2.73 22.63 29.54
CA CYS A 830 2.65 22.08 30.90
C CYS A 830 1.85 20.79 30.89
N LEU A 831 2.36 19.74 31.53
CA LEU A 831 1.55 18.58 31.87
C LEU A 831 0.84 18.83 33.20
N CYS A 832 -0.47 18.64 33.20
CA CYS A 832 -1.34 18.83 34.36
C CYS A 832 -1.95 17.49 34.75
N VAL A 833 -2.02 17.25 36.06
CA VAL A 833 -2.61 16.04 36.63
C VAL A 833 -3.78 16.46 37.51
N CYS A 834 -4.99 16.14 37.06
CA CYS A 834 -6.22 16.40 37.82
C CYS A 834 -6.59 15.14 38.60
N ILE A 835 -6.47 15.23 39.93
CA ILE A 835 -6.86 14.19 40.88
C ILE A 835 -8.36 14.11 40.96
#